data_AF-A0A961FER9-F1
#
_entry.id   AF-A0A961FER9-F1
#
_cell.length_a   1.000
_cell.length_b   1.000
_cell.length_c   1.000
_cell.angle_alpha   90.00
_cell.angle_beta   90.00
_cell.angle_gamma   90.00
#
_symmetry.space_group_name_H-M   'P 1'
#
loop_
_entity.id
_entity.type
_entity.pdbx_description
1 polymer ?
#
loop_
_entity_poly.entity_id
_entity_poly.type
_entity_poly.pdbx_seq_one_letter_code
_entity_poly.pdbx_strand_id
1 'polypeptide(L)'
;MTRLILTSLLLICFAILTAACGSGSASGEGNALNAAPAAPVLPVSLPPLASLDASAAGRRSVSASKLELLTTLPLFSSDNGVAQAPGSLTLTPDAADPAWVVLAAPGLQPEGSVLPTGLLTVFNKPLYVAIADFSSGRWEWHRRNSIGNLTLTDGARYISAAGLVYVAALASEQPTSLSALELQFSGEVPGSPLAQLTLPDPAIAGYSLEFSALGSVAGSGAVLTALQYDFGDGSSVVNAGSVDEIVSHSYASPGSYSVQLRLYNDLGYTDVANAVLEVGGGRTELLVVCNADMPESQALADYYMSPVTGRGIAPSHRLELPLGESISPSIARADYESDIREPIKTFISGNGLTDSLKYILLLDGIPHQIPGSNGGDYNLSSFSSVDSELCTLFSDDSYAYESFLWNEEEWQDFRLGGNNSRSFYLGLGSPDADYSFSHGGFEVTDGSGMKYPLDYLVGRLDAYTFEDSRALVDRAKAADTSGNGWIVYDTTPARFSLDTMSDPVWPFANDGDALCGDELLSSVAFQHYIDLTTTRVIGQESDGLPEGCVDNVIAYAGWGVNHTGGSWPSGNQYILDDLLFSYLPGCAWISYESFNGTDFASATVDGDRSDIDRKGQGQICDFLHKGGTVAIGHVYEPWTIAVGDERAVFYRYCVKGDNWIESAYKGLRCLSWMDVVVGDPLCRVK
;
A
#
# COMPACT_ATOMS: atom_id res chain seq x y z
N MET A 1 -9.34 31.52 46.57
CA MET A 1 -10.26 32.67 46.44
C MET A 1 -11.00 32.52 45.12
N THR A 2 -12.32 32.70 44.97
CA THR A 2 -13.45 32.64 45.92
C THR A 2 -14.69 32.22 45.11
N ARG A 3 -15.59 31.39 45.66
CA ARG A 3 -16.80 30.91 44.97
C ARG A 3 -17.84 32.02 44.79
N LEU A 4 -18.70 31.93 43.76
CA LEU A 4 -20.15 31.81 43.97
C LEU A 4 -20.90 31.27 42.73
N ILE A 5 -22.18 30.95 42.93
CA ILE A 5 -23.14 30.37 41.97
C ILE A 5 -24.33 31.35 41.88
N LEU A 6 -24.97 31.52 40.72
CA LEU A 6 -26.44 31.73 40.61
C LEU A 6 -26.96 31.53 39.17
N THR A 7 -28.27 31.69 38.97
CA THR A 7 -29.07 31.06 37.89
C THR A 7 -30.15 31.95 37.28
N SER A 8 -30.45 31.71 35.99
CA SER A 8 -31.80 31.73 35.36
C SER A 8 -32.51 33.05 34.94
N LEU A 9 -32.99 33.06 33.68
CA LEU A 9 -34.26 33.62 33.14
C LEU A 9 -34.53 35.16 33.22
N LEU A 10 -35.45 35.81 32.46
CA LEU A 10 -35.97 35.68 31.06
C LEU A 10 -36.89 36.92 30.73
N LEU A 11 -37.22 37.15 29.44
CA LEU A 11 -38.42 37.85 28.90
C LEU A 11 -38.63 39.41 28.90
N ILE A 12 -38.95 39.92 27.69
CA ILE A 12 -40.02 40.90 27.28
C ILE A 12 -39.99 42.41 27.65
N CYS A 13 -40.08 43.29 26.63
CA CYS A 13 -41.24 44.19 26.36
C CYS A 13 -41.23 44.80 24.92
N PHE A 14 -42.27 45.58 24.53
CA PHE A 14 -42.62 45.91 23.12
C PHE A 14 -43.17 47.36 22.92
N ALA A 15 -43.55 47.72 21.67
CA ALA A 15 -44.15 48.98 21.13
C ALA A 15 -43.14 50.08 20.66
N ILE A 16 -43.19 50.73 19.48
CA ILE A 16 -44.21 51.17 18.46
C ILE A 16 -44.70 52.63 18.62
N LEU A 17 -44.34 53.53 17.68
CA LEU A 17 -45.23 54.57 17.08
C LEU A 17 -44.59 55.29 15.86
N THR A 18 -45.36 56.13 15.14
CA THR A 18 -45.02 56.87 13.88
C THR A 18 -45.76 58.24 13.83
N ALA A 19 -45.69 59.17 12.85
CA ALA A 19 -45.12 59.23 11.48
C ALA A 19 -44.93 60.70 10.97
N ALA A 20 -44.28 60.86 9.81
CA ALA A 20 -44.39 62.01 8.85
C ALA A 20 -43.79 63.40 9.26
N CYS A 21 -43.56 64.39 8.36
CA CYS A 21 -43.81 64.51 6.91
C CYS A 21 -42.94 65.59 6.19
N GLY A 22 -42.72 65.44 4.86
CA GLY A 22 -42.42 66.50 3.87
C GLY A 22 -40.97 67.02 3.75
N SER A 23 -40.48 67.55 2.61
CA SER A 23 -40.95 67.63 1.20
C SER A 23 -39.90 68.43 0.38
N GLY A 24 -39.64 68.30 -0.93
CA GLY A 24 -40.18 67.51 -2.06
C GLY A 24 -39.05 67.34 -3.13
N SER A 25 -39.14 67.62 -4.44
CA SER A 25 -40.22 67.75 -5.46
C SER A 25 -39.63 68.41 -6.75
N ALA A 26 -40.03 68.18 -8.01
CA ALA A 26 -40.72 67.08 -8.71
C ALA A 26 -40.82 67.41 -10.24
N SER A 27 -40.67 66.45 -11.17
CA SER A 27 -41.33 66.47 -12.51
C SER A 27 -41.04 65.21 -13.37
N GLY A 28 -42.00 64.83 -14.23
CA GLY A 28 -41.93 63.69 -15.17
C GLY A 28 -43.28 62.93 -15.25
N GLU A 29 -43.80 62.69 -16.44
CA GLU A 29 -45.16 62.14 -16.67
C GLU A 29 -45.15 60.67 -17.13
N GLY A 30 -46.26 59.94 -16.90
CA GLY A 30 -46.54 58.68 -17.60
C GLY A 30 -47.20 57.59 -16.73
N ASN A 31 -48.53 57.45 -16.81
CA ASN A 31 -49.25 56.32 -16.20
C ASN A 31 -49.13 55.04 -17.04
N ALA A 32 -48.65 53.96 -16.44
CA ALA A 32 -48.89 52.59 -16.89
C ALA A 32 -49.32 51.75 -15.66
N LEU A 33 -50.37 50.94 -15.82
CA LEU A 33 -50.89 50.09 -14.75
C LEU A 33 -49.91 48.94 -14.47
N ASN A 34 -49.78 48.55 -13.20
CA ASN A 34 -49.06 47.33 -12.82
C ASN A 34 -49.70 46.12 -13.51
N ALA A 35 -49.04 45.58 -14.53
CA ALA A 35 -49.37 44.26 -15.05
C ALA A 35 -49.09 43.21 -13.96
N ALA A 36 -50.01 42.27 -13.78
CA ALA A 36 -49.73 41.10 -12.96
C ALA A 36 -48.56 40.30 -13.58
N PRO A 37 -47.71 39.62 -12.78
CA PRO A 37 -46.71 38.72 -13.31
C PRO A 37 -47.41 37.64 -14.17
N ALA A 38 -46.81 37.32 -15.31
CA ALA A 38 -47.33 36.28 -16.19
C ALA A 38 -47.39 34.93 -15.45
N ALA A 39 -48.43 34.14 -15.71
CA ALA A 39 -48.54 32.80 -15.16
C ALA A 39 -47.32 31.96 -15.60
N PRO A 40 -46.79 31.08 -14.73
CA PRO A 40 -45.61 30.28 -15.04
C PRO A 40 -45.86 29.42 -16.29
N VAL A 41 -44.94 29.47 -17.24
CA VAL A 41 -45.00 28.65 -18.46
C VAL A 41 -44.76 27.21 -18.05
N LEU A 42 -45.81 26.38 -18.16
CA LEU A 42 -45.71 24.94 -17.92
C LEU A 42 -44.69 24.32 -18.89
N PRO A 43 -43.84 23.37 -18.44
CA PRO A 43 -42.96 22.64 -19.33
C PRO A 43 -43.78 21.89 -20.39
N VAL A 44 -43.30 21.90 -21.63
CA VAL A 44 -44.03 21.41 -22.82
C VAL A 44 -44.04 19.87 -22.84
N SER A 45 -44.91 19.29 -22.01
CA SER A 45 -45.26 17.86 -21.99
C SER A 45 -46.47 17.54 -21.11
N LEU A 46 -46.76 18.36 -20.08
CA LEU A 46 -47.83 18.10 -19.12
C LEU A 46 -49.22 18.00 -19.79
N PRO A 47 -50.03 16.96 -19.51
CA PRO A 47 -51.43 16.89 -19.94
C PRO A 47 -52.20 18.16 -19.59
N PRO A 48 -52.93 18.79 -20.54
CA PRO A 48 -53.48 20.14 -20.35
C PRO A 48 -54.31 20.26 -19.07
N LEU A 49 -54.11 21.32 -18.28
CA LEU A 49 -54.83 21.51 -17.01
C LEU A 49 -56.36 21.61 -17.21
N ALA A 50 -56.84 21.92 -18.41
CA ALA A 50 -58.26 21.86 -18.76
C ALA A 50 -58.83 20.42 -18.82
N SER A 51 -57.97 19.39 -18.87
CA SER A 51 -58.35 17.97 -18.78
C SER A 51 -58.36 17.43 -17.34
N LEU A 52 -57.97 18.24 -16.36
CA LEU A 52 -58.02 17.96 -14.92
C LEU A 52 -59.46 18.15 -14.37
N ASP A 53 -60.48 17.90 -15.20
CA ASP A 53 -61.90 18.10 -14.85
C ASP A 53 -62.46 16.91 -14.06
N ALA A 54 -62.88 17.17 -12.82
CA ALA A 54 -63.49 16.19 -11.93
C ALA A 54 -65.01 16.00 -12.16
N SER A 55 -65.58 16.53 -13.24
CA SER A 55 -67.00 16.36 -13.58
C SER A 55 -67.43 14.89 -13.72
N ALA A 56 -66.57 14.04 -14.27
CA ALA A 56 -66.78 12.58 -14.34
C ALA A 56 -66.83 11.91 -12.95
N ALA A 57 -66.24 12.52 -11.92
CA ALA A 57 -66.35 12.11 -10.51
C ALA A 57 -67.52 12.82 -9.77
N GLY A 58 -68.39 13.53 -10.48
CA GLY A 58 -69.62 14.14 -9.95
C GLY A 58 -69.43 15.49 -9.26
N ARG A 59 -68.39 16.27 -9.62
CA ARG A 59 -68.04 17.54 -8.96
C ARG A 59 -67.78 18.67 -9.96
N ARG A 60 -67.74 19.93 -9.47
CA ARG A 60 -67.51 21.10 -10.33
C ARG A 60 -66.08 21.15 -10.88
N SER A 61 -65.96 21.61 -12.12
CA SER A 61 -64.70 21.99 -12.77
C SER A 61 -63.98 23.10 -12.00
N VAL A 62 -62.67 22.99 -11.83
CA VAL A 62 -61.84 24.06 -11.23
C VAL A 62 -61.17 24.92 -12.31
N SER A 63 -61.09 26.23 -12.04
CA SER A 63 -60.37 27.17 -12.88
C SER A 63 -58.86 26.91 -12.80
N ALA A 64 -58.18 26.86 -13.94
CA ALA A 64 -56.71 26.79 -14.00
C ALA A 64 -56.02 27.94 -13.23
N SER A 65 -56.71 29.06 -13.01
CA SER A 65 -56.26 30.18 -12.18
C SER A 65 -56.21 29.90 -10.67
N LYS A 66 -56.52 28.68 -10.22
CA LYS A 66 -56.44 28.23 -8.82
C LYS A 66 -55.46 27.06 -8.60
N LEU A 67 -54.68 26.67 -9.62
CA LEU A 67 -53.60 25.70 -9.42
C LEU A 67 -52.33 26.40 -8.97
N GLU A 68 -51.78 25.94 -7.85
CA GLU A 68 -50.41 26.21 -7.43
C GLU A 68 -49.54 25.02 -7.86
N LEU A 69 -48.57 25.29 -8.74
CA LEU A 69 -47.59 24.30 -9.20
C LEU A 69 -46.33 24.42 -8.35
N LEU A 70 -46.16 23.49 -7.41
CA LEU A 70 -44.93 23.41 -6.62
C LEU A 70 -43.87 22.67 -7.44
N THR A 71 -43.06 23.45 -8.18
CA THR A 71 -41.86 22.96 -8.88
C THR A 71 -40.73 22.57 -7.92
N THR A 72 -40.82 22.98 -6.66
CA THR A 72 -39.94 22.58 -5.57
C THR A 72 -40.78 22.19 -4.34
N LEU A 73 -40.82 20.89 -4.05
CA LEU A 73 -40.98 20.45 -2.66
C LEU A 73 -39.64 20.68 -1.91
N PRO A 74 -39.63 20.84 -0.58
CA PRO A 74 -38.41 20.62 0.18
C PRO A 74 -37.93 19.19 -0.09
N LEU A 75 -36.68 19.02 -0.54
CA LEU A 75 -36.19 17.70 -0.94
C LEU A 75 -36.12 16.76 0.26
N PHE A 76 -36.77 15.60 0.12
CA PHE A 76 -36.38 14.38 0.80
C PHE A 76 -35.47 13.62 -0.16
N SER A 77 -34.15 13.83 -0.06
CA SER A 77 -33.21 12.94 -0.73
C SER A 77 -33.18 11.59 0.02
N SER A 78 -32.91 10.52 -0.72
CA SER A 78 -32.79 9.16 -0.17
C SER A 78 -31.34 8.80 0.13
N ASP A 79 -30.56 9.77 0.64
CA ASP A 79 -29.17 9.55 1.01
C ASP A 79 -29.08 8.65 2.26
N ASN A 80 -28.41 7.51 2.12
CA ASN A 80 -27.94 6.65 3.20
C ASN A 80 -29.01 6.08 4.18
N GLY A 81 -30.25 5.90 3.72
CA GLY A 81 -31.20 4.97 4.34
C GLY A 81 -31.76 5.32 5.73
N VAL A 82 -31.48 6.51 6.27
CA VAL A 82 -32.04 6.98 7.54
C VAL A 82 -33.31 7.80 7.29
N ALA A 83 -34.46 7.30 7.72
CA ALA A 83 -35.73 8.01 7.58
C ALA A 83 -35.77 9.30 8.42
N GLN A 84 -35.73 10.46 7.76
CA GLN A 84 -35.99 11.76 8.40
C GLN A 84 -37.49 12.05 8.52
N ALA A 85 -37.85 12.98 9.40
CA ALA A 85 -39.25 13.27 9.73
C ALA A 85 -40.01 13.98 8.59
N PRO A 86 -41.30 13.68 8.37
CA PRO A 86 -42.06 14.19 7.23
C PRO A 86 -42.38 15.68 7.33
N GLY A 87 -42.26 16.39 6.21
CA GLY A 87 -42.68 17.78 6.05
C GLY A 87 -44.18 17.88 5.76
N SER A 88 -44.88 18.80 6.43
CA SER A 88 -46.34 18.93 6.33
C SER A 88 -46.78 20.02 5.35
N LEU A 89 -47.37 19.62 4.20
CA LEU A 89 -48.07 20.54 3.29
C LEU A 89 -49.54 20.72 3.73
N THR A 90 -49.83 21.79 4.46
CA THR A 90 -51.18 22.06 4.99
C THR A 90 -52.08 22.72 3.94
N LEU A 91 -52.80 21.91 3.17
CA LEU A 91 -53.90 22.39 2.32
C LEU A 91 -55.09 22.83 3.20
N THR A 92 -55.56 24.07 3.01
CA THR A 92 -56.69 24.64 3.76
C THR A 92 -57.82 25.03 2.80
N PRO A 93 -58.95 24.30 2.76
CA PRO A 93 -60.10 24.67 1.93
C PRO A 93 -60.78 25.95 2.43
N ASP A 94 -61.20 26.82 1.51
CA ASP A 94 -62.19 27.87 1.78
C ASP A 94 -63.60 27.27 1.68
N ALA A 95 -64.55 27.75 2.48
CA ALA A 95 -65.88 27.15 2.67
C ALA A 95 -66.69 26.96 1.37
N ALA A 96 -66.33 27.67 0.29
CA ALA A 96 -66.99 27.60 -1.01
C ALA A 96 -66.35 26.62 -2.03
N ASP A 97 -65.06 26.27 -1.90
CA ASP A 97 -64.31 25.51 -2.92
C ASP A 97 -63.31 24.50 -2.29
N PRO A 98 -63.07 23.33 -2.92
CA PRO A 98 -62.03 22.40 -2.50
C PRO A 98 -60.61 22.93 -2.77
N ALA A 99 -59.63 22.53 -1.94
CA ALA A 99 -58.22 22.81 -2.15
C ALA A 99 -57.55 21.78 -3.09
N TRP A 100 -56.68 22.27 -3.98
CA TRP A 100 -55.99 21.51 -5.04
C TRP A 100 -54.49 21.82 -5.00
N VAL A 101 -53.65 20.85 -5.33
CA VAL A 101 -52.21 21.07 -5.61
C VAL A 101 -51.74 20.12 -6.70
N VAL A 102 -50.77 20.55 -7.52
CA VAL A 102 -50.00 19.66 -8.41
C VAL A 102 -48.54 19.67 -7.99
N LEU A 103 -48.01 18.46 -7.77
CA LEU A 103 -46.64 18.19 -7.38
C LEU A 103 -45.92 17.51 -8.55
N ALA A 104 -44.69 17.94 -8.82
CA ALA A 104 -43.76 17.19 -9.65
C ALA A 104 -42.82 16.39 -8.74
N ALA A 105 -42.64 15.10 -9.02
CA ALA A 105 -41.67 14.25 -8.35
C ALA A 105 -40.73 13.62 -9.39
N PRO A 106 -39.45 13.33 -9.05
CA PRO A 106 -38.61 12.47 -9.87
C PRO A 106 -39.31 11.13 -10.08
N GLY A 107 -39.44 10.72 -11.33
CA GLY A 107 -40.22 9.57 -11.78
C GLY A 107 -39.32 8.40 -12.16
N LEU A 108 -39.49 7.26 -11.50
CA LEU A 108 -38.78 6.04 -11.87
C LEU A 108 -39.29 5.48 -13.20
N GLN A 109 -38.35 5.04 -14.02
CA GLN A 109 -38.56 4.54 -15.39
C GLN A 109 -38.98 3.05 -15.39
N PRO A 110 -39.44 2.48 -16.53
CA PRO A 110 -40.54 1.51 -16.47
C PRO A 110 -40.26 0.10 -17.01
N GLU A 111 -41.26 -0.76 -16.79
CA GLU A 111 -41.39 -2.16 -17.23
C GLU A 111 -40.49 -3.18 -16.53
N GLY A 112 -41.06 -4.35 -16.21
CA GLY A 112 -40.41 -5.35 -15.33
C GLY A 112 -41.30 -6.04 -14.29
N SER A 113 -42.63 -5.99 -14.43
CA SER A 113 -43.66 -6.59 -13.55
C SER A 113 -43.80 -5.98 -12.13
N VAL A 114 -45.03 -5.52 -11.84
CA VAL A 114 -45.48 -4.94 -10.55
C VAL A 114 -44.69 -3.71 -10.09
N LEU A 115 -45.30 -2.51 -10.18
CA LEU A 115 -44.78 -1.36 -9.44
C LEU A 115 -44.70 -1.70 -7.95
N PRO A 116 -43.51 -1.62 -7.30
CA PRO A 116 -43.37 -1.94 -5.90
C PRO A 116 -44.20 -0.98 -5.04
N THR A 117 -44.49 -1.40 -3.81
CA THR A 117 -45.57 -0.84 -2.98
C THR A 117 -45.30 0.58 -2.48
N GLY A 118 -45.63 1.58 -3.29
CA GLY A 118 -45.63 2.99 -2.90
C GLY A 118 -46.63 3.27 -1.77
N LEU A 119 -46.11 3.63 -0.60
CA LEU A 119 -46.85 3.74 0.65
C LEU A 119 -47.58 5.10 0.78
N LEU A 120 -48.72 5.24 0.11
CA LEU A 120 -49.55 6.46 0.21
C LEU A 120 -50.32 6.52 1.56
N THR A 121 -49.65 6.96 2.62
CA THR A 121 -50.19 7.04 3.99
C THR A 121 -51.13 8.24 4.20
N VAL A 122 -52.33 8.19 3.60
CA VAL A 122 -53.36 9.23 3.74
C VAL A 122 -54.17 9.04 5.03
N PHE A 123 -53.86 9.80 6.08
CA PHE A 123 -54.54 9.67 7.36
C PHE A 123 -56.05 10.01 7.30
N ASN A 124 -56.88 9.01 7.63
CA ASN A 124 -58.28 9.07 8.07
C ASN A 124 -59.43 9.48 7.13
N LYS A 125 -59.27 10.09 5.94
CA LYS A 125 -60.43 10.50 5.10
C LYS A 125 -60.25 10.32 3.58
N PRO A 126 -61.35 10.30 2.78
CA PRO A 126 -61.27 10.08 1.34
C PRO A 126 -60.58 11.22 0.58
N LEU A 127 -59.76 10.83 -0.40
CA LEU A 127 -58.97 11.70 -1.26
C LEU A 127 -59.19 11.31 -2.73
N TYR A 128 -59.21 12.29 -3.63
CA TYR A 128 -59.05 12.04 -5.06
C TYR A 128 -57.62 12.37 -5.46
N VAL A 129 -56.95 11.45 -6.14
CA VAL A 129 -55.61 11.64 -6.70
C VAL A 129 -55.72 11.51 -8.21
N ALA A 130 -55.10 12.41 -8.96
CA ALA A 130 -54.92 12.25 -10.40
C ALA A 130 -53.44 12.15 -10.74
N ILE A 131 -53.09 11.35 -11.74
CA ILE A 131 -51.72 11.20 -12.23
C ILE A 131 -51.68 11.52 -13.72
N ALA A 132 -50.65 12.24 -14.16
CA ALA A 132 -50.46 12.56 -15.57
C ALA A 132 -50.16 11.30 -16.38
N ASP A 133 -51.00 10.97 -17.35
CA ASP A 133 -50.79 9.91 -18.34
C ASP A 133 -50.40 10.57 -19.67
N PHE A 134 -49.11 10.46 -20.00
CA PHE A 134 -48.48 10.98 -21.19
C PHE A 134 -48.83 10.16 -22.45
N SER A 135 -49.28 8.91 -22.31
CA SER A 135 -49.75 8.10 -23.46
C SER A 135 -51.13 8.52 -23.95
N SER A 136 -52.05 8.86 -23.04
CA SER A 136 -53.41 9.29 -23.38
C SER A 136 -53.62 10.81 -23.37
N GLY A 137 -52.56 11.56 -23.02
CA GLY A 137 -52.52 13.03 -22.98
C GLY A 137 -53.45 13.64 -21.94
N ARG A 138 -53.75 12.92 -20.86
CA ARG A 138 -54.82 13.23 -19.88
C ARG A 138 -54.39 12.91 -18.45
N TRP A 139 -55.27 13.21 -17.49
CA TRP A 139 -55.10 12.87 -16.08
C TRP A 139 -55.96 11.66 -15.72
N GLU A 140 -55.35 10.60 -15.19
CA GLU A 140 -56.06 9.41 -14.70
C GLU A 140 -56.45 9.60 -13.24
N TRP A 141 -57.75 9.52 -12.93
CA TRP A 141 -58.30 9.79 -11.59
C TRP A 141 -58.54 8.51 -10.77
N HIS A 142 -57.93 8.44 -9.59
CA HIS A 142 -58.13 7.39 -8.61
C HIS A 142 -58.79 7.94 -7.34
N ARG A 143 -59.97 7.40 -7.00
CA ARG A 143 -60.65 7.68 -5.72
C ARG A 143 -60.10 6.76 -4.62
N ARG A 144 -59.59 7.34 -3.54
CA ARG A 144 -59.10 6.60 -2.36
C ARG A 144 -60.04 6.82 -1.18
N ASN A 145 -60.59 5.74 -0.63
CA ASN A 145 -61.47 5.77 0.55
C ASN A 145 -60.77 5.35 1.87
N SER A 146 -59.51 4.90 1.80
CA SER A 146 -58.71 4.42 2.93
C SER A 146 -57.21 4.52 2.64
N ILE A 147 -56.38 4.43 3.69
CA ILE A 147 -54.93 4.17 3.61
C ILE A 147 -54.68 2.92 2.76
N GLY A 148 -53.55 2.89 2.04
CA GLY A 148 -53.09 1.75 1.23
C GLY A 148 -52.38 2.19 -0.04
N ASN A 149 -51.83 1.23 -0.77
CA ASN A 149 -50.97 1.50 -1.93
C ASN A 149 -51.82 1.77 -3.18
N LEU A 150 -51.27 2.52 -4.15
CA LEU A 150 -51.85 2.67 -5.49
C LEU A 150 -50.98 1.91 -6.48
N THR A 151 -51.42 0.73 -6.90
CA THR A 151 -50.75 -0.03 -7.96
C THR A 151 -51.26 0.45 -9.31
N LEU A 152 -50.39 1.12 -10.08
CA LEU A 152 -50.60 1.34 -11.50
C LEU A 152 -50.04 0.15 -12.28
N THR A 153 -50.61 -0.11 -13.46
CA THR A 153 -50.11 -1.08 -14.44
C THR A 153 -49.65 -0.32 -15.67
N ASP A 154 -48.58 -0.77 -16.33
CA ASP A 154 -47.89 -0.01 -17.37
C ASP A 154 -47.38 1.34 -16.80
N GLY A 155 -46.26 1.27 -16.09
CA GLY A 155 -45.65 2.45 -15.45
C GLY A 155 -45.15 3.48 -16.46
N ALA A 156 -44.80 3.06 -17.68
CA ALA A 156 -44.13 3.87 -18.70
C ALA A 156 -44.93 5.12 -19.05
N ARG A 157 -46.26 4.98 -19.16
CA ARG A 157 -47.14 6.07 -19.55
C ARG A 157 -47.22 7.23 -18.57
N TYR A 158 -46.76 7.08 -17.32
CA TYR A 158 -46.90 8.10 -16.28
C TYR A 158 -45.65 8.96 -16.07
N ILE A 159 -44.55 8.67 -16.76
CA ILE A 159 -43.29 9.42 -16.64
C ILE A 159 -43.11 10.32 -17.86
N SER A 160 -42.71 11.57 -17.63
CA SER A 160 -42.38 12.52 -18.70
C SER A 160 -41.05 12.16 -19.38
N ALA A 161 -40.82 12.73 -20.57
CA ALA A 161 -39.52 12.68 -21.25
C ALA A 161 -38.36 13.33 -20.45
N ALA A 162 -38.65 14.01 -19.33
CA ALA A 162 -37.67 14.55 -18.39
C ALA A 162 -37.51 13.72 -17.11
N GLY A 163 -38.06 12.49 -17.07
CA GLY A 163 -37.97 11.62 -15.89
C GLY A 163 -38.78 12.12 -14.70
N LEU A 164 -39.95 12.73 -14.93
CA LEU A 164 -40.83 13.26 -13.87
C LEU A 164 -42.22 12.63 -13.89
N VAL A 165 -42.72 12.23 -12.72
CA VAL A 165 -44.13 11.89 -12.50
C VAL A 165 -44.85 13.10 -11.89
N TYR A 166 -46.03 13.43 -12.42
CA TYR A 166 -46.85 14.54 -11.92
C TYR A 166 -48.12 14.02 -11.26
N VAL A 167 -48.37 14.48 -10.03
CA VAL A 167 -49.49 14.05 -9.20
C VAL A 167 -50.31 15.26 -8.77
N ALA A 168 -51.62 15.21 -9.02
CA ALA A 168 -52.60 16.16 -8.52
C ALA A 168 -53.36 15.57 -7.32
N ALA A 169 -53.59 16.35 -6.27
CA ALA A 169 -54.34 15.93 -5.10
C ALA A 169 -55.54 16.84 -4.82
N LEU A 170 -56.69 16.23 -4.51
CA LEU A 170 -57.98 16.88 -4.30
C LEU A 170 -58.65 16.37 -3.02
N ALA A 171 -58.67 17.24 -1.99
CA ALA A 171 -59.33 16.98 -0.71
C ALA A 171 -60.85 16.92 -0.87
N SER A 172 -61.52 15.93 -0.27
CA SER A 172 -62.93 15.69 -0.57
C SER A 172 -63.90 16.68 0.09
N GLU A 173 -63.80 17.02 1.39
CA GLU A 173 -64.84 17.83 2.06
C GLU A 173 -64.30 18.82 3.12
N GLN A 174 -65.16 19.78 3.47
CA GLN A 174 -64.87 20.99 4.27
C GLN A 174 -64.65 20.72 5.77
N PRO A 175 -63.90 21.61 6.45
CA PRO A 175 -62.53 21.99 6.16
C PRO A 175 -61.60 21.09 6.99
N THR A 176 -60.68 20.38 6.33
CA THR A 176 -59.71 19.51 7.03
C THR A 176 -58.32 19.70 6.44
N SER A 177 -57.34 19.92 7.31
CA SER A 177 -55.93 19.99 6.94
C SER A 177 -55.43 18.63 6.50
N LEU A 178 -54.75 18.58 5.35
CA LEU A 178 -53.88 17.46 5.02
C LEU A 178 -52.61 17.58 5.87
N SER A 179 -52.24 16.54 6.61
CA SER A 179 -51.07 16.58 7.51
C SER A 179 -49.76 16.19 6.81
N ALA A 180 -49.83 15.26 5.86
CA ALA A 180 -48.71 14.88 4.99
C ALA A 180 -49.27 14.21 3.70
N LEU A 181 -48.46 14.22 2.65
CA LEU A 181 -48.63 13.39 1.45
C LEU A 181 -47.24 12.86 1.09
N GLU A 182 -47.05 11.55 1.19
CA GLU A 182 -45.76 10.89 0.97
C GLU A 182 -45.83 10.07 -0.33
N LEU A 183 -44.84 10.25 -1.20
CA LEU A 183 -44.72 9.58 -2.50
C LEU A 183 -43.40 8.81 -2.54
N GLN A 184 -43.45 7.54 -2.14
CA GLN A 184 -42.27 6.66 -2.17
C GLN A 184 -42.23 5.85 -3.46
N PHE A 185 -41.07 5.83 -4.09
CA PHE A 185 -40.77 5.11 -5.33
C PHE A 185 -39.59 4.15 -5.09
N SER A 186 -39.54 3.01 -5.78
CA SER A 186 -38.36 2.10 -5.78
C SER A 186 -38.24 1.32 -7.11
N GLY A 187 -37.00 1.04 -7.52
CA GLY A 187 -36.65 0.47 -8.83
C GLY A 187 -35.50 1.23 -9.52
N GLU A 188 -34.70 0.53 -10.31
CA GLU A 188 -33.64 1.14 -11.15
C GLU A 188 -34.22 1.71 -12.45
N VAL A 189 -33.51 2.65 -13.08
CA VAL A 189 -33.88 3.23 -14.39
C VAL A 189 -33.30 2.36 -15.52
N PRO A 190 -34.13 1.76 -16.39
CA PRO A 190 -33.64 1.07 -17.58
C PRO A 190 -32.83 2.03 -18.46
N GLY A 191 -31.65 1.60 -18.87
CA GLY A 191 -30.75 2.43 -19.68
C GLY A 191 -29.96 3.51 -18.92
N SER A 192 -30.07 3.63 -17.59
CA SER A 192 -29.09 4.42 -16.82
C SER A 192 -27.76 3.65 -16.70
N PRO A 193 -26.60 4.27 -17.00
CA PRO A 193 -25.31 3.65 -16.72
C PRO A 193 -25.04 3.61 -15.21
N LEU A 194 -24.10 2.75 -14.81
CA LEU A 194 -23.54 2.72 -13.47
C LEU A 194 -22.02 2.79 -13.58
N ALA A 195 -21.42 3.79 -12.95
CA ALA A 195 -19.99 4.00 -12.90
C ALA A 195 -19.38 3.24 -11.72
N GLN A 196 -18.34 2.44 -12.00
CA GLN A 196 -17.49 1.81 -11.00
C GLN A 196 -16.04 2.14 -11.32
N LEU A 197 -15.33 2.69 -10.34
CA LEU A 197 -13.94 3.12 -10.44
C LEU A 197 -13.12 2.32 -9.44
N THR A 198 -12.17 1.54 -9.93
CA THR A 198 -11.13 0.91 -9.11
C THR A 198 -9.93 1.85 -9.07
N LEU A 199 -9.49 2.18 -7.84
CA LEU A 199 -8.31 3.00 -7.59
C LEU A 199 -7.05 2.13 -7.40
N PRO A 200 -5.85 2.68 -7.70
CA PRO A 200 -4.57 2.06 -7.36
C PRO A 200 -4.31 2.12 -5.84
N ASP A 201 -3.83 1.01 -5.26
CA ASP A 201 -3.41 0.89 -3.86
C ASP A 201 -2.20 -0.06 -3.74
N PRO A 202 -1.06 0.35 -3.16
CA PRO A 202 -0.73 1.69 -2.69
C PRO A 202 -0.38 2.67 -3.83
N ALA A 203 -0.87 3.91 -3.72
CA ALA A 203 -0.55 5.00 -4.65
C ALA A 203 0.63 5.86 -4.14
N ILE A 204 1.61 6.12 -5.01
CA ILE A 204 2.85 6.84 -4.66
C ILE A 204 3.19 7.83 -5.76
N ALA A 205 3.59 9.04 -5.38
CA ALA A 205 3.97 10.12 -6.28
C ALA A 205 5.17 9.75 -7.16
N GLY A 206 5.17 10.23 -8.41
CA GLY A 206 6.20 9.94 -9.42
C GLY A 206 6.07 8.57 -10.12
N TYR A 207 5.28 7.63 -9.59
CA TYR A 207 4.97 6.37 -10.29
C TYR A 207 3.81 6.53 -11.27
N SER A 208 3.82 5.67 -12.30
CA SER A 208 2.63 5.42 -13.12
C SER A 208 1.68 4.53 -12.32
N LEU A 209 0.44 4.98 -12.15
CA LEU A 209 -0.60 4.30 -11.38
C LEU A 209 -1.75 3.92 -12.32
N GLU A 210 -2.31 2.72 -12.10
CA GLU A 210 -3.34 2.15 -12.96
C GLU A 210 -4.75 2.36 -12.40
N PHE A 211 -5.64 2.87 -13.25
CA PHE A 211 -7.06 3.11 -12.95
C PHE A 211 -7.92 2.24 -13.86
N SER A 212 -9.01 1.69 -13.33
CA SER A 212 -9.90 0.82 -14.09
C SER A 212 -11.37 1.16 -13.91
N ALA A 213 -12.11 1.12 -15.02
CA ALA A 213 -13.56 1.20 -15.08
C ALA A 213 -14.24 -0.17 -15.03
N LEU A 214 -13.48 -1.26 -14.84
CA LEU A 214 -14.01 -2.63 -14.82
C LEU A 214 -15.13 -2.78 -13.78
N GLY A 215 -16.29 -3.27 -14.21
CA GLY A 215 -17.53 -3.29 -13.41
C GLY A 215 -18.52 -2.16 -13.75
N SER A 216 -18.07 -1.11 -14.45
CA SER A 216 -18.96 -0.10 -15.05
C SER A 216 -19.87 -0.72 -16.11
N VAL A 217 -21.11 -0.25 -16.21
CA VAL A 217 -22.08 -0.74 -17.20
C VAL A 217 -22.85 0.38 -17.88
N ALA A 218 -23.26 0.15 -19.13
CA ALA A 218 -24.02 1.11 -19.95
C ALA A 218 -25.46 1.38 -19.47
N GLY A 219 -26.02 0.46 -18.67
CA GLY A 219 -27.45 0.37 -18.40
C GLY A 219 -28.16 -0.60 -19.34
N SER A 220 -29.30 -1.15 -18.89
CA SER A 220 -30.04 -2.15 -19.67
C SER A 220 -30.53 -1.59 -21.01
N GLY A 221 -30.07 -2.18 -22.12
CA GLY A 221 -30.48 -1.81 -23.48
C GLY A 221 -29.70 -0.63 -24.10
N ALA A 222 -28.68 -0.12 -23.42
CA ALA A 222 -27.82 0.99 -23.87
C ALA A 222 -26.39 0.53 -24.17
N VAL A 223 -25.59 1.41 -24.78
CA VAL A 223 -24.15 1.22 -25.08
C VAL A 223 -23.37 2.45 -24.61
N LEU A 224 -22.23 2.25 -23.93
CA LEU A 224 -21.35 3.36 -23.54
C LEU A 224 -20.77 4.06 -24.77
N THR A 225 -20.80 5.39 -24.76
CA THR A 225 -20.33 6.27 -25.84
C THR A 225 -19.11 7.09 -25.46
N ALA A 226 -18.84 7.28 -24.16
CA ALA A 226 -17.59 7.81 -23.64
C ALA A 226 -17.37 7.40 -22.18
N LEU A 227 -16.11 7.22 -21.80
CA LEU A 227 -15.64 7.07 -20.43
C LEU A 227 -14.59 8.14 -20.18
N GLN A 228 -14.75 8.96 -19.14
CA GLN A 228 -13.91 10.13 -18.87
C GLN A 228 -13.36 10.11 -17.45
N TYR A 229 -12.03 10.16 -17.33
CA TYR A 229 -11.30 10.22 -16.07
C TYR A 229 -10.79 11.65 -15.81
N ASP A 230 -11.11 12.20 -14.64
CA ASP A 230 -10.49 13.39 -14.07
C ASP A 230 -9.73 12.95 -12.81
N PHE A 231 -8.44 13.27 -12.73
CA PHE A 231 -7.56 12.80 -11.65
C PHE A 231 -7.51 13.73 -10.43
N GLY A 232 -8.19 14.88 -10.49
CA GLY A 232 -8.33 15.82 -9.37
C GLY A 232 -7.08 16.67 -9.07
N ASP A 233 -6.02 16.56 -9.87
CA ASP A 233 -4.75 17.31 -9.75
C ASP A 233 -4.64 18.52 -10.69
N GLY A 234 -5.62 18.72 -11.58
CA GLY A 234 -5.61 19.75 -12.62
C GLY A 234 -4.98 19.32 -13.94
N SER A 235 -4.67 18.04 -14.12
CA SER A 235 -4.37 17.44 -15.43
C SER A 235 -5.59 17.49 -16.38
N SER A 236 -5.39 17.09 -17.64
CA SER A 236 -6.48 17.08 -18.64
C SER A 236 -7.26 15.78 -18.60
N VAL A 237 -8.60 15.87 -18.68
CA VAL A 237 -9.51 14.72 -18.68
C VAL A 237 -9.13 13.70 -19.76
N VAL A 238 -8.81 12.47 -19.34
CA VAL A 238 -8.48 11.36 -20.24
C VAL A 238 -9.75 10.62 -20.65
N ASN A 239 -9.84 10.20 -21.90
CA ASN A 239 -10.98 9.46 -22.44
C ASN A 239 -10.53 8.03 -22.75
N ALA A 240 -11.18 7.03 -22.16
CA ALA A 240 -10.95 5.61 -22.47
C ALA A 240 -11.92 5.09 -23.53
N GLY A 241 -11.48 4.14 -24.34
CA GLY A 241 -12.27 3.51 -25.40
C GLY A 241 -13.19 2.38 -24.92
N SER A 242 -12.95 1.79 -23.75
CA SER A 242 -13.78 0.72 -23.18
C SER A 242 -13.67 0.61 -21.64
N VAL A 243 -14.48 -0.24 -21.02
CA VAL A 243 -14.38 -0.57 -19.58
C VAL A 243 -13.21 -1.50 -19.24
N ASP A 244 -12.71 -2.24 -20.24
CA ASP A 244 -11.58 -3.18 -20.11
C ASP A 244 -10.22 -2.47 -20.29
N GLU A 245 -10.24 -1.18 -20.62
CA GLU A 245 -9.04 -0.35 -20.82
C GLU A 245 -8.54 0.19 -19.48
N ILE A 246 -7.33 -0.22 -19.10
CA ILE A 246 -6.60 0.34 -17.98
C ILE A 246 -6.03 1.70 -18.39
N VAL A 247 -6.29 2.72 -17.58
CA VAL A 247 -5.79 4.09 -17.81
C VAL A 247 -4.69 4.40 -16.81
N SER A 248 -3.51 4.76 -17.31
CA SER A 248 -2.37 5.13 -16.48
C SER A 248 -2.30 6.63 -16.22
N HIS A 249 -2.05 7.05 -14.97
CA HIS A 249 -1.75 8.45 -14.60
C HIS A 249 -0.68 8.52 -13.50
N SER A 250 0.01 9.65 -13.37
CA SER A 250 1.09 9.85 -12.40
C SER A 250 1.00 11.21 -11.71
N TYR A 251 0.92 11.21 -10.38
CA TYR A 251 0.89 12.43 -9.58
C TYR A 251 2.30 12.95 -9.30
N ALA A 252 2.51 14.25 -9.50
CA ALA A 252 3.81 14.90 -9.28
C ALA A 252 4.13 15.16 -7.80
N SER A 253 3.19 14.98 -6.88
CA SER A 253 3.35 15.24 -5.45
C SER A 253 2.47 14.33 -4.60
N PRO A 254 2.83 14.07 -3.33
CA PRO A 254 1.94 13.43 -2.37
C PRO A 254 0.74 14.32 -2.05
N GLY A 255 -0.42 13.72 -1.79
CA GLY A 255 -1.64 14.48 -1.47
C GLY A 255 -2.92 13.66 -1.58
N SER A 256 -4.02 14.29 -1.18
CA SER A 256 -5.38 13.75 -1.28
C SER A 256 -6.05 14.29 -2.55
N TYR A 257 -6.42 13.40 -3.47
CA TYR A 257 -6.92 13.75 -4.80
C TYR A 257 -8.34 13.20 -5.05
N SER A 258 -9.24 14.05 -5.54
CA SER A 258 -10.64 13.69 -5.84
C SER A 258 -10.76 13.15 -7.27
N VAL A 259 -10.55 11.86 -7.45
CA VAL A 259 -10.63 11.18 -8.75
C VAL A 259 -12.09 10.97 -9.15
N GLN A 260 -12.43 11.23 -10.40
CA GLN A 260 -13.76 11.06 -10.96
C GLN A 260 -13.72 10.22 -12.24
N LEU A 261 -14.59 9.21 -12.33
CA LEU A 261 -14.92 8.52 -13.58
C LEU A 261 -16.36 8.89 -13.97
N ARG A 262 -16.52 9.44 -15.17
CA ARG A 262 -17.80 9.84 -15.75
C ARG A 262 -18.13 9.02 -16.98
N LEU A 263 -19.31 8.43 -16.99
CA LEU A 263 -19.84 7.64 -18.10
C LEU A 263 -20.86 8.43 -18.92
N TYR A 264 -20.94 8.11 -20.21
CA TYR A 264 -21.98 8.55 -21.13
C TYR A 264 -22.46 7.34 -21.94
N ASN A 265 -23.75 7.29 -22.29
CA ASN A 265 -24.29 6.27 -23.19
C ASN A 265 -25.06 6.86 -24.40
N ASP A 266 -25.47 5.98 -25.31
CA ASP A 266 -26.17 6.30 -26.56
C ASP A 266 -27.61 6.81 -26.35
N LEU A 267 -28.21 6.52 -25.19
CA LEU A 267 -29.49 7.08 -24.76
C LEU A 267 -29.36 8.50 -24.17
N GLY A 268 -28.14 9.01 -23.99
CA GLY A 268 -27.85 10.34 -23.43
C GLY A 268 -27.87 10.41 -21.90
N TYR A 269 -27.92 9.27 -21.22
CA TYR A 269 -27.75 9.21 -19.76
C TYR A 269 -26.26 9.25 -19.39
N THR A 270 -25.99 9.71 -18.17
CA THR A 270 -24.64 9.78 -17.59
C THR A 270 -24.67 9.33 -16.13
N ASP A 271 -23.54 8.83 -15.64
CA ASP A 271 -23.31 8.53 -14.23
C ASP A 271 -21.85 8.84 -13.84
N VAL A 272 -21.58 8.97 -12.53
CA VAL A 272 -20.33 9.53 -12.01
C VAL A 272 -19.86 8.82 -10.74
N ALA A 273 -18.84 7.98 -10.86
CA ALA A 273 -18.08 7.50 -9.71
C ALA A 273 -17.10 8.60 -9.25
N ASN A 274 -17.03 8.83 -7.95
CA ASN A 274 -16.06 9.73 -7.33
C ASN A 274 -15.38 8.99 -6.18
N ALA A 275 -14.05 9.07 -6.09
CA ALA A 275 -13.28 8.44 -5.04
C ALA A 275 -12.11 9.35 -4.63
N VAL A 276 -11.75 9.32 -3.34
CA VAL A 276 -10.57 10.04 -2.85
C VAL A 276 -9.40 9.08 -2.88
N LEU A 277 -8.33 9.48 -3.58
CA LEU A 277 -7.06 8.76 -3.62
C LEU A 277 -6.04 9.49 -2.75
N GLU A 278 -5.49 8.80 -1.76
CA GLU A 278 -4.36 9.28 -0.96
C GLU A 278 -3.05 8.82 -1.61
N VAL A 279 -2.26 9.76 -2.11
CA VAL A 279 -0.98 9.51 -2.78
C VAL A 279 0.16 9.77 -1.79
N GLY A 280 0.94 8.74 -1.50
CA GLY A 280 2.11 8.83 -0.61
C GLY A 280 3.37 9.39 -1.30
N GLY A 281 4.38 9.75 -0.50
CA GLY A 281 5.72 10.10 -0.99
C GLY A 281 6.67 8.91 -1.21
N GLY A 282 6.26 7.72 -0.78
CA GLY A 282 7.11 6.53 -0.79
C GLY A 282 8.09 6.49 0.40
N ARG A 283 8.88 5.42 0.44
CA ARG A 283 9.96 5.22 1.42
C ARG A 283 11.17 6.07 1.08
N THR A 284 11.83 6.58 2.12
CA THR A 284 13.03 7.45 2.02
C THR A 284 14.21 6.93 2.85
N GLU A 285 14.03 5.83 3.58
CA GLU A 285 15.06 5.21 4.43
C GLU A 285 16.12 4.41 3.65
N LEU A 286 15.94 4.26 2.33
CA LEU A 286 16.73 3.42 1.45
C LEU A 286 17.19 4.23 0.22
N LEU A 287 18.44 4.03 -0.21
CA LEU A 287 18.95 4.45 -1.52
C LEU A 287 19.18 3.21 -2.38
N VAL A 288 18.62 3.16 -3.58
CA VAL A 288 18.86 2.08 -4.56
C VAL A 288 19.91 2.55 -5.56
N VAL A 289 20.95 1.74 -5.76
CA VAL A 289 22.10 2.02 -6.64
C VAL A 289 22.19 0.94 -7.71
N CYS A 290 22.02 1.33 -8.97
CA CYS A 290 22.03 0.43 -10.13
C CYS A 290 23.09 0.84 -11.16
N ASN A 291 23.47 -0.06 -12.06
CA ASN A 291 24.39 0.23 -13.16
C ASN A 291 23.61 0.87 -14.34
N ALA A 292 23.98 2.10 -14.69
CA ALA A 292 23.36 2.91 -15.74
C ALA A 292 23.55 2.34 -17.16
N ASP A 293 24.58 1.50 -17.34
CA ASP A 293 24.90 0.86 -18.62
C ASP A 293 24.32 -0.56 -18.74
N MET A 294 23.67 -1.09 -17.69
CA MET A 294 23.02 -2.41 -17.72
C MET A 294 21.48 -2.30 -17.65
N PRO A 295 20.75 -2.68 -18.73
CA PRO A 295 19.29 -2.66 -18.76
C PRO A 295 18.63 -3.51 -17.68
N GLU A 296 19.22 -4.67 -17.35
CA GLU A 296 18.74 -5.60 -16.33
C GLU A 296 18.82 -4.98 -14.93
N SER A 297 19.90 -4.25 -14.64
CA SER A 297 20.09 -3.52 -13.37
C SER A 297 19.05 -2.40 -13.19
N GLN A 298 18.77 -1.66 -14.27
CA GLN A 298 17.73 -0.62 -14.30
C GLN A 298 16.32 -1.22 -14.16
N ALA A 299 16.04 -2.33 -14.85
CA ALA A 299 14.78 -3.05 -14.75
C ALA A 299 14.55 -3.62 -13.33
N LEU A 300 15.61 -4.05 -12.63
CA LEU A 300 15.53 -4.49 -11.25
C LEU A 300 15.31 -3.31 -10.30
N ALA A 301 15.91 -2.15 -10.55
CA ALA A 301 15.62 -0.92 -9.81
C ALA A 301 14.14 -0.50 -9.98
N ASP A 302 13.64 -0.45 -11.23
CA ASP A 302 12.23 -0.18 -11.52
C ASP A 302 11.31 -1.18 -10.81
N TYR A 303 11.61 -2.47 -10.87
CA TYR A 303 10.82 -3.50 -10.22
C TYR A 303 10.83 -3.38 -8.70
N TYR A 304 12.01 -3.40 -8.08
CA TYR A 304 12.16 -3.40 -6.63
C TYR A 304 11.57 -2.14 -5.99
N MET A 305 11.83 -0.95 -6.58
CA MET A 305 11.37 0.32 -6.04
C MET A 305 9.84 0.50 -6.17
N SER A 306 9.22 -0.10 -7.18
CA SER A 306 7.80 0.09 -7.52
C SER A 306 6.84 -0.21 -6.35
N PRO A 307 5.69 0.47 -6.26
CA PRO A 307 4.66 0.16 -5.26
C PRO A 307 4.19 -1.31 -5.30
N VAL A 308 4.30 -1.98 -6.46
CA VAL A 308 3.82 -3.36 -6.65
C VAL A 308 4.57 -4.40 -5.82
N THR A 309 5.78 -4.12 -5.35
CA THR A 309 6.53 -5.01 -4.45
C THR A 309 6.14 -4.83 -2.98
N GLY A 310 5.32 -3.82 -2.67
CA GLY A 310 5.08 -3.38 -1.29
C GLY A 310 6.28 -2.63 -0.68
N ARG A 311 7.30 -2.30 -1.48
CA ARG A 311 8.43 -1.45 -1.06
C ARG A 311 8.09 0.01 -1.28
N GLY A 312 7.81 0.41 -2.53
CA GLY A 312 7.34 1.75 -2.84
C GLY A 312 8.35 2.84 -2.48
N ILE A 313 9.60 2.69 -2.93
CA ILE A 313 10.69 3.63 -2.66
C ILE A 313 10.43 4.93 -3.45
N ALA A 314 10.70 6.09 -2.85
CA ALA A 314 10.55 7.38 -3.53
C ALA A 314 11.45 7.43 -4.79
N PRO A 315 10.96 7.86 -5.97
CA PRO A 315 11.78 7.87 -7.19
C PRO A 315 13.06 8.72 -7.13
N SER A 316 13.14 9.70 -6.20
CA SER A 316 14.35 10.49 -5.94
C SER A 316 15.42 9.74 -5.11
N HIS A 317 15.17 8.49 -4.73
CA HIS A 317 16.08 7.60 -4.00
C HIS A 317 16.66 6.50 -4.92
N ARG A 318 16.86 6.83 -6.20
CA ARG A 318 17.61 6.04 -7.18
C ARG A 318 18.88 6.80 -7.58
N LEU A 319 19.99 6.08 -7.64
CA LEU A 319 21.23 6.52 -8.27
C LEU A 319 21.65 5.50 -9.32
N GLU A 320 22.12 5.99 -10.45
CA GLU A 320 22.61 5.18 -11.57
C GLU A 320 24.11 5.47 -11.76
N LEU A 321 24.94 4.43 -11.73
CA LEU A 321 26.39 4.53 -11.88
C LEU A 321 26.82 4.00 -13.26
N PRO A 322 27.56 4.78 -14.08
CA PRO A 322 28.00 4.34 -15.40
C PRO A 322 29.25 3.44 -15.30
N LEU A 323 29.04 2.15 -15.02
CA LEU A 323 30.10 1.16 -14.81
C LEU A 323 30.34 0.23 -16.02
N GLY A 324 29.58 0.41 -17.10
CA GLY A 324 29.68 -0.35 -18.35
C GLY A 324 28.89 -1.66 -18.39
N GLU A 325 28.65 -2.15 -19.62
CA GLU A 325 27.92 -3.38 -19.98
C GLU A 325 28.65 -4.70 -19.61
N SER A 326 29.87 -4.64 -19.08
CA SER A 326 30.72 -5.83 -18.88
C SER A 326 31.58 -5.68 -17.63
N ILE A 327 30.93 -5.77 -16.48
CA ILE A 327 31.58 -5.61 -15.18
C ILE A 327 32.38 -6.85 -14.78
N SER A 328 33.50 -6.60 -14.11
CA SER A 328 34.23 -7.59 -13.32
C SER A 328 33.64 -7.62 -11.90
N PRO A 329 33.53 -8.78 -11.23
CA PRO A 329 33.14 -8.81 -9.82
C PRO A 329 34.12 -8.04 -8.94
N SER A 330 35.41 -8.00 -9.33
CA SER A 330 36.47 -7.23 -8.69
C SER A 330 36.70 -5.88 -9.36
N ILE A 331 36.73 -4.81 -8.58
CA ILE A 331 37.10 -3.43 -8.96
C ILE A 331 38.36 -2.99 -8.21
N ALA A 332 39.27 -2.20 -8.82
CA ALA A 332 40.45 -1.74 -8.11
C ALA A 332 40.12 -0.64 -7.08
N ARG A 333 40.89 -0.54 -5.99
CA ARG A 333 40.64 0.41 -4.88
C ARG A 333 40.41 1.86 -5.35
N ALA A 334 41.25 2.36 -6.26
CA ALA A 334 41.14 3.72 -6.80
C ALA A 334 39.89 3.93 -7.68
N ASP A 335 39.51 2.90 -8.44
CA ASP A 335 38.33 2.95 -9.31
C ASP A 335 37.03 2.84 -8.48
N TYR A 336 37.04 2.06 -7.38
CA TYR A 336 35.98 2.08 -6.38
C TYR A 336 35.82 3.47 -5.74
N GLU A 337 36.93 4.14 -5.40
CA GLU A 337 36.92 5.49 -4.84
C GLU A 337 36.30 6.51 -5.81
N SER A 338 36.69 6.49 -7.10
CA SER A 338 36.22 7.47 -8.10
C SER A 338 34.86 7.18 -8.71
N ASP A 339 34.51 5.91 -8.93
CA ASP A 339 33.38 5.52 -9.79
C ASP A 339 32.18 4.99 -8.99
N ILE A 340 32.38 4.63 -7.71
CA ILE A 340 31.33 4.15 -6.81
C ILE A 340 31.20 5.04 -5.55
N ARG A 341 32.25 5.16 -4.75
CA ARG A 341 32.22 5.81 -3.42
C ARG A 341 31.89 7.30 -3.52
N GLU A 342 32.70 8.09 -4.21
CA GLU A 342 32.50 9.54 -4.30
C GLU A 342 31.21 9.93 -5.07
N PRO A 343 30.76 9.21 -6.13
CA PRO A 343 29.45 9.42 -6.74
C PRO A 343 28.26 9.20 -5.78
N ILE A 344 28.25 8.09 -5.01
CA ILE A 344 27.20 7.83 -4.01
C ILE A 344 27.20 8.94 -2.94
N LYS A 345 28.37 9.26 -2.39
CA LYS A 345 28.57 10.30 -1.38
C LYS A 345 28.15 11.69 -1.87
N THR A 346 28.50 12.05 -3.11
CA THR A 346 28.07 13.29 -3.77
C THR A 346 26.55 13.32 -3.98
N PHE A 347 25.94 12.22 -4.39
CA PHE A 347 24.49 12.14 -4.59
C PHE A 347 23.71 12.31 -3.28
N ILE A 348 24.11 11.59 -2.22
CA ILE A 348 23.49 11.68 -0.89
C ILE A 348 23.59 13.12 -0.34
N SER A 349 24.80 13.69 -0.40
CA SER A 349 25.06 15.05 0.10
C SER A 349 24.33 16.12 -0.71
N GLY A 350 24.34 16.01 -2.05
CA GLY A 350 23.76 16.99 -2.97
C GLY A 350 22.23 17.04 -2.95
N ASN A 351 21.58 15.91 -2.63
CA ASN A 351 20.13 15.82 -2.48
C ASN A 351 19.66 15.98 -1.02
N GLY A 352 20.58 16.16 -0.06
CA GLY A 352 20.26 16.35 1.36
C GLY A 352 19.70 15.09 2.04
N LEU A 353 20.09 13.90 1.56
CA LEU A 353 19.54 12.63 2.02
C LEU A 353 20.22 12.07 3.29
N THR A 354 21.33 12.68 3.72
CA THR A 354 22.24 12.20 4.77
C THR A 354 21.52 11.72 6.04
N ASP A 355 20.63 12.55 6.61
CA ASP A 355 19.89 12.26 7.86
C ASP A 355 18.64 11.38 7.64
N SER A 356 18.21 11.19 6.39
CA SER A 356 16.98 10.46 6.04
C SER A 356 17.22 8.99 5.68
N LEU A 357 18.40 8.69 5.15
CA LEU A 357 18.82 7.36 4.78
C LEU A 357 19.25 6.54 6.00
N LYS A 358 18.89 5.26 5.98
CA LYS A 358 19.40 4.21 6.87
C LYS A 358 20.25 3.20 6.10
N TYR A 359 19.86 2.93 4.87
CA TYR A 359 20.32 1.78 4.10
C TYR A 359 20.73 2.18 2.68
N ILE A 360 21.74 1.50 2.14
CA ILE A 360 22.08 1.52 0.70
C ILE A 360 21.82 0.10 0.15
N LEU A 361 21.24 0.00 -1.04
CA LEU A 361 21.02 -1.24 -1.76
C LEU A 361 21.70 -1.21 -3.12
N LEU A 362 22.73 -2.02 -3.27
CA LEU A 362 23.39 -2.28 -4.55
C LEU A 362 22.57 -3.31 -5.34
N LEU A 363 22.53 -3.20 -6.67
CA LEU A 363 21.87 -4.16 -7.56
C LEU A 363 22.87 -4.93 -8.42
N ASP A 364 22.37 -5.96 -9.10
CA ASP A 364 23.00 -6.69 -10.21
C ASP A 364 23.82 -5.73 -11.09
N GLY A 365 25.08 -6.05 -11.34
CA GLY A 365 25.96 -5.21 -12.17
C GLY A 365 26.73 -4.10 -11.46
N ILE A 366 26.65 -4.00 -10.12
CA ILE A 366 27.63 -3.27 -9.31
C ILE A 366 28.74 -4.25 -8.87
N PRO A 367 30.03 -3.99 -9.14
CA PRO A 367 31.15 -4.78 -8.61
C PRO A 367 31.11 -4.87 -7.09
N HIS A 368 31.52 -6.00 -6.52
CA HIS A 368 31.35 -6.29 -5.09
C HIS A 368 32.65 -6.67 -4.37
N GLN A 369 33.75 -6.92 -5.08
CA GLN A 369 35.07 -7.22 -4.47
C GLN A 369 36.08 -6.07 -4.70
N ILE A 370 36.90 -5.76 -3.70
CA ILE A 370 38.05 -4.85 -3.82
C ILE A 370 39.33 -5.60 -3.39
N PRO A 371 40.29 -5.84 -4.29
CA PRO A 371 41.44 -6.68 -4.03
C PRO A 371 42.50 -5.94 -3.19
N GLY A 372 43.12 -6.67 -2.28
CA GLY A 372 44.16 -6.15 -1.39
C GLY A 372 45.47 -5.81 -2.11
N SER A 373 46.14 -4.77 -1.63
CA SER A 373 47.34 -4.17 -2.23
C SER A 373 48.52 -5.14 -2.36
N ASN A 374 48.56 -6.21 -1.56
CA ASN A 374 49.67 -7.16 -1.48
C ASN A 374 49.41 -8.52 -2.17
N GLY A 375 48.24 -8.71 -2.81
CA GLY A 375 48.06 -9.70 -3.89
C GLY A 375 48.30 -11.19 -3.59
N GLY A 376 48.34 -11.62 -2.32
CA GLY A 376 48.58 -13.04 -1.98
C GLY A 376 48.21 -13.43 -0.54
N ASP A 377 48.39 -12.53 0.43
CA ASP A 377 47.97 -12.76 1.82
C ASP A 377 46.54 -12.23 2.04
N TYR A 378 45.51 -13.04 1.77
CA TYR A 378 44.09 -12.68 2.01
C TYR A 378 43.82 -12.33 3.49
N ASN A 379 44.61 -12.93 4.38
CA ASN A 379 44.66 -12.66 5.81
C ASN A 379 45.11 -11.22 6.17
N LEU A 380 45.42 -10.36 5.18
CA LEU A 380 45.64 -8.93 5.34
C LEU A 380 44.37 -8.14 5.00
N SER A 381 43.99 -7.26 5.92
CA SER A 381 42.79 -6.42 5.93
C SER A 381 42.52 -5.56 4.68
N SER A 382 43.50 -5.36 3.80
CA SER A 382 43.34 -4.55 2.57
C SER A 382 42.36 -5.13 1.53
N PHE A 383 41.97 -6.40 1.68
CA PHE A 383 40.90 -7.06 0.90
C PHE A 383 39.54 -6.80 1.53
N SER A 384 38.58 -6.28 0.77
CA SER A 384 37.22 -6.01 1.28
C SER A 384 36.15 -6.11 0.19
N SER A 385 34.88 -6.04 0.58
CA SER A 385 33.75 -5.89 -0.34
C SER A 385 33.40 -4.41 -0.54
N VAL A 386 32.79 -4.10 -1.69
CA VAL A 386 32.25 -2.75 -1.96
C VAL A 386 31.15 -2.42 -0.95
N ASP A 387 30.30 -3.40 -0.62
CA ASP A 387 29.23 -3.32 0.37
C ASP A 387 29.76 -2.88 1.75
N SER A 388 30.78 -3.58 2.27
CA SER A 388 31.31 -3.37 3.63
C SER A 388 32.05 -2.03 3.79
N GLU A 389 32.63 -1.50 2.72
CA GLU A 389 33.35 -0.21 2.68
C GLU A 389 32.39 1.00 2.55
N LEU A 390 31.24 0.82 1.90
CA LEU A 390 30.19 1.84 1.80
C LEU A 390 29.46 2.05 3.13
N CYS A 391 29.64 1.17 4.12
CA CYS A 391 29.12 1.35 5.48
C CYS A 391 29.65 2.61 6.16
N THR A 392 30.92 2.97 5.89
CA THR A 392 31.64 4.11 6.48
C THR A 392 31.96 5.16 5.42
N LEU A 393 30.98 5.45 4.56
CA LEU A 393 31.05 6.32 3.37
C LEU A 393 31.68 7.71 3.60
N PHE A 394 31.52 8.31 4.78
CA PHE A 394 32.01 9.64 5.11
C PHE A 394 33.28 9.65 5.98
N SER A 395 33.82 8.48 6.33
CA SER A 395 35.00 8.32 7.20
C SER A 395 36.37 8.55 6.50
N ASP A 396 36.37 9.21 5.35
CA ASP A 396 37.57 9.48 4.54
C ASP A 396 38.65 10.25 5.34
N ASP A 397 39.92 10.14 4.92
CA ASP A 397 41.13 10.67 5.58
C ASP A 397 41.41 10.17 7.01
N SER A 398 40.44 9.61 7.72
CA SER A 398 40.57 9.20 9.13
C SER A 398 40.95 7.73 9.33
N TYR A 399 40.63 6.88 8.34
CA TYR A 399 40.80 5.43 8.38
C TYR A 399 41.97 4.97 7.49
N ALA A 400 42.70 3.96 7.93
CA ALA A 400 43.73 3.32 7.11
C ALA A 400 43.18 2.03 6.48
N TYR A 401 43.12 1.99 5.14
CA TYR A 401 42.70 0.84 4.32
C TYR A 401 43.59 -0.43 4.43
N GLU A 402 44.38 -0.55 5.51
CA GLU A 402 45.19 -1.70 5.87
C GLU A 402 44.69 -2.38 7.18
N SER A 403 43.56 -1.91 7.74
CA SER A 403 42.81 -2.56 8.85
C SER A 403 41.45 -3.07 8.36
N PHE A 404 40.73 -3.80 9.20
CA PHE A 404 39.27 -3.87 9.17
C PHE A 404 38.71 -3.06 10.37
N LEU A 405 37.40 -2.91 10.48
CA LEU A 405 36.71 -2.22 11.57
C LEU A 405 35.88 -3.19 12.41
N TRP A 406 35.92 -3.03 13.73
CA TRP A 406 35.13 -3.78 14.70
C TRP A 406 33.76 -3.13 14.90
N ASN A 407 32.70 -3.93 14.83
CA ASN A 407 31.31 -3.53 15.07
C ASN A 407 30.92 -3.57 16.57
N GLU A 408 31.90 -3.30 17.46
CA GLU A 408 31.75 -3.35 18.92
C GLU A 408 32.45 -2.17 19.64
N GLU A 409 32.03 -1.91 20.88
CA GLU A 409 32.38 -0.70 21.64
C GLU A 409 33.75 -0.77 22.36
N GLU A 410 34.21 -1.97 22.73
CA GLU A 410 35.48 -2.19 23.46
C GLU A 410 36.34 -3.28 22.79
N TRP A 411 37.57 -2.91 22.42
CA TRP A 411 38.60 -3.80 21.82
C TRP A 411 38.99 -4.93 22.79
N GLN A 412 38.74 -6.20 22.43
CA GLN A 412 39.06 -7.35 23.28
C GLN A 412 40.35 -8.08 22.84
N ASP A 413 41.25 -8.38 23.77
CA ASP A 413 42.50 -9.13 23.48
C ASP A 413 42.22 -10.63 23.26
N PHE A 414 41.96 -10.97 22.00
CA PHE A 414 41.74 -12.32 21.48
C PHE A 414 42.80 -13.35 21.96
N ARG A 415 44.03 -12.92 22.30
CA ARG A 415 45.15 -13.82 22.62
C ARG A 415 45.08 -14.40 24.04
N LEU A 416 44.15 -13.94 24.89
CA LEU A 416 44.14 -14.25 26.32
C LEU A 416 42.83 -14.86 26.85
N GLY A 417 41.85 -15.17 26.00
CA GLY A 417 40.63 -15.90 26.40
C GLY A 417 39.81 -15.16 27.48
N GLY A 418 39.68 -13.84 27.37
CA GLY A 418 38.96 -13.01 28.33
C GLY A 418 37.45 -13.28 28.30
N ASN A 419 36.86 -13.66 29.43
CA ASN A 419 35.51 -14.23 29.51
C ASN A 419 34.37 -13.18 29.48
N ASN A 420 34.44 -12.18 28.59
CA ASN A 420 33.55 -11.00 28.57
C ASN A 420 32.86 -10.74 27.21
N SER A 421 32.38 -11.81 26.56
CA SER A 421 31.59 -11.76 25.31
C SER A 421 30.17 -11.20 25.53
N ARG A 422 30.06 -9.92 25.88
CA ARG A 422 28.80 -9.23 26.22
C ARG A 422 28.41 -8.10 25.24
N SER A 423 29.30 -7.73 24.33
CA SER A 423 29.00 -6.85 23.20
C SER A 423 28.16 -7.60 22.17
N PHE A 424 26.91 -7.22 21.95
CA PHE A 424 26.20 -7.56 20.73
C PHE A 424 26.34 -6.36 19.77
N TYR A 425 26.40 -6.65 18.47
CA TYR A 425 27.04 -5.74 17.53
C TYR A 425 26.16 -4.51 17.20
N LEU A 426 26.81 -3.43 16.74
CA LEU A 426 26.36 -2.03 16.90
C LEU A 426 26.45 -1.50 18.36
N GLY A 427 27.33 -2.06 19.20
CA GLY A 427 27.51 -1.62 20.59
C GLY A 427 26.30 -1.84 21.52
N LEU A 428 25.41 -2.77 21.16
CA LEU A 428 24.23 -3.10 21.94
C LEU A 428 24.59 -4.11 23.04
N GLY A 429 24.52 -3.73 24.32
CA GLY A 429 24.78 -4.63 25.44
C GLY A 429 23.76 -5.76 25.67
N SER A 430 22.89 -6.07 24.69
CA SER A 430 21.90 -7.15 24.73
C SER A 430 21.25 -7.41 23.34
N PRO A 431 20.97 -8.67 22.97
CA PRO A 431 20.20 -9.02 21.78
C PRO A 431 18.71 -8.67 21.89
N ASP A 432 18.22 -8.32 23.08
CA ASP A 432 16.81 -7.93 23.29
C ASP A 432 16.53 -6.44 23.04
N ALA A 433 17.56 -5.61 22.94
CA ALA A 433 17.42 -4.15 22.83
C ALA A 433 16.55 -3.75 21.63
N ASP A 434 15.40 -3.12 21.89
CA ASP A 434 14.49 -2.58 20.88
C ASP A 434 15.06 -1.27 20.32
N TYR A 435 15.55 -1.31 19.08
CA TYR A 435 16.21 -0.21 18.40
C TYR A 435 16.18 -0.42 16.86
N SER A 436 16.16 0.67 16.08
CA SER A 436 16.29 0.64 14.60
C SER A 436 17.27 1.70 14.10
N PHE A 437 18.10 1.33 13.11
CA PHE A 437 19.30 2.05 12.65
C PHE A 437 19.08 3.52 12.30
N SER A 438 20.09 4.36 12.54
CA SER A 438 20.11 5.77 12.17
C SER A 438 21.54 6.19 11.81
N HIS A 439 21.70 6.87 10.67
CA HIS A 439 22.97 7.45 10.22
C HIS A 439 23.70 8.19 11.34
N GLY A 440 24.99 7.89 11.54
CA GLY A 440 25.84 8.55 12.55
C GLY A 440 25.44 8.29 14.00
N GLY A 441 24.44 7.44 14.26
CA GLY A 441 24.01 7.04 15.61
C GLY A 441 24.87 5.93 16.23
N PHE A 442 25.85 5.42 15.49
CA PHE A 442 26.74 4.34 15.89
C PHE A 442 28.18 4.61 15.48
N GLU A 443 29.08 3.92 16.17
CA GLU A 443 30.51 3.98 15.95
C GLU A 443 31.08 2.56 15.73
N VAL A 444 32.02 2.43 14.80
CA VAL A 444 32.85 1.23 14.60
C VAL A 444 34.31 1.56 14.91
N THR A 445 35.11 0.57 15.32
CA THR A 445 36.42 0.80 15.97
C THR A 445 37.56 0.11 15.23
N ASP A 446 38.69 0.76 14.96
CA ASP A 446 39.86 0.09 14.35
C ASP A 446 40.67 -0.76 15.34
N GLY A 447 41.75 -1.37 14.84
CA GLY A 447 42.72 -2.08 15.66
C GLY A 447 43.52 -1.22 16.67
N SER A 448 43.36 0.11 16.69
CA SER A 448 44.02 1.04 17.63
C SER A 448 43.08 1.62 18.70
N GLY A 449 41.77 1.43 18.55
CA GLY A 449 40.74 2.05 19.42
C GLY A 449 40.24 3.40 18.91
N MET A 450 40.55 3.78 17.67
CA MET A 450 39.95 4.93 17.00
C MET A 450 38.55 4.57 16.51
N LYS A 451 37.60 5.49 16.72
CA LYS A 451 36.19 5.32 16.36
C LYS A 451 35.81 6.10 15.11
N TYR A 452 34.92 5.52 14.31
CA TYR A 452 34.43 6.02 13.03
C TYR A 452 32.90 5.95 13.00
N PRO A 453 32.20 6.93 12.43
CA PRO A 453 30.74 6.83 12.26
C PRO A 453 30.38 5.66 11.35
N LEU A 454 29.39 4.88 11.77
CA LEU A 454 28.69 3.97 10.87
C LEU A 454 27.61 4.78 10.14
N ASP A 455 27.86 5.05 8.86
CA ASP A 455 27.05 5.97 8.07
C ASP A 455 25.75 5.29 7.61
N TYR A 456 25.84 4.10 7.02
CA TYR A 456 24.71 3.33 6.50
C TYR A 456 24.92 1.83 6.69
N LEU A 457 23.84 1.05 6.68
CA LEU A 457 23.94 -0.40 6.43
C LEU A 457 23.81 -0.65 4.93
N VAL A 458 24.57 -1.61 4.38
CA VAL A 458 24.61 -1.86 2.93
C VAL A 458 24.20 -3.29 2.63
N GLY A 459 23.32 -3.48 1.66
CA GLY A 459 22.97 -4.81 1.16
C GLY A 459 22.99 -4.85 -0.35
N ARG A 460 22.89 -6.05 -0.93
CA ARG A 460 22.74 -6.23 -2.37
C ARG A 460 21.59 -7.14 -2.78
N LEU A 461 20.90 -6.77 -3.84
CA LEU A 461 20.20 -7.74 -4.70
C LEU A 461 21.21 -8.12 -5.78
N ASP A 462 21.55 -9.40 -5.87
CA ASP A 462 22.33 -9.96 -6.98
C ASP A 462 22.20 -11.49 -6.93
N ALA A 463 22.20 -12.13 -8.10
CA ALA A 463 22.07 -13.56 -8.29
C ALA A 463 22.45 -13.94 -9.74
N TYR A 464 22.45 -15.25 -10.04
CA TYR A 464 22.87 -15.76 -11.35
C TYR A 464 22.16 -15.17 -12.57
N THR A 465 20.92 -14.68 -12.42
CA THR A 465 20.12 -14.06 -13.48
C THR A 465 19.22 -12.96 -12.91
N PHE A 466 18.80 -12.02 -13.76
CA PHE A 466 17.75 -11.04 -13.43
C PHE A 466 16.47 -11.72 -12.91
N GLU A 467 16.09 -12.86 -13.47
CA GLU A 467 14.97 -13.68 -13.00
C GLU A 467 15.18 -14.21 -11.58
N ASP A 468 16.38 -14.67 -11.21
CA ASP A 468 16.72 -15.10 -9.84
C ASP A 468 16.67 -13.91 -8.87
N SER A 469 17.26 -12.77 -9.25
CA SER A 469 17.26 -11.52 -8.47
C SER A 469 15.86 -10.96 -8.27
N ARG A 470 15.02 -11.00 -9.31
CA ARG A 470 13.61 -10.63 -9.23
C ARG A 470 12.81 -11.61 -8.36
N ALA A 471 13.09 -12.92 -8.46
CA ALA A 471 12.42 -13.93 -7.67
C ALA A 471 12.77 -13.85 -6.17
N LEU A 472 13.96 -13.35 -5.80
CA LEU A 472 14.30 -13.10 -4.39
C LEU A 472 13.42 -11.98 -3.80
N VAL A 473 13.14 -10.91 -4.56
CA VAL A 473 12.21 -9.84 -4.15
C VAL A 473 10.79 -10.37 -4.01
N ASP A 474 10.34 -11.23 -4.93
CA ASP A 474 9.03 -11.89 -4.85
C ASP A 474 8.92 -12.80 -3.61
N ARG A 475 9.99 -13.54 -3.26
CA ARG A 475 10.05 -14.33 -2.01
C ARG A 475 10.10 -13.45 -0.75
N ALA A 476 10.79 -12.31 -0.80
CA ALA A 476 10.84 -11.34 0.30
C ALA A 476 9.54 -10.54 0.49
N LYS A 477 8.71 -10.44 -0.55
CA LYS A 477 7.34 -9.94 -0.48
C LYS A 477 6.37 -11.00 0.06
N ALA A 478 6.57 -12.26 -0.32
CA ALA A 478 5.73 -13.39 0.07
C ALA A 478 6.19 -14.10 1.36
N ALA A 479 7.10 -13.48 2.12
CA ALA A 479 7.81 -14.07 3.26
C ALA A 479 6.85 -14.70 4.30
N ASP A 480 7.19 -15.90 4.79
CA ASP A 480 6.36 -16.55 5.80
C ASP A 480 6.41 -15.79 7.12
N THR A 481 5.25 -15.29 7.53
CA THR A 481 5.03 -14.58 8.80
C THR A 481 4.23 -15.44 9.78
N SER A 482 4.12 -16.75 9.53
CA SER A 482 3.24 -17.64 10.28
C SER A 482 3.79 -18.03 11.65
N GLY A 483 5.11 -17.92 11.84
CA GLY A 483 5.83 -18.34 13.06
C GLY A 483 6.15 -19.84 13.14
N ASN A 484 5.77 -20.64 12.14
CA ASN A 484 5.85 -22.11 12.21
C ASN A 484 7.11 -22.71 11.58
N GLY A 485 7.92 -21.90 10.88
CA GLY A 485 9.13 -22.35 10.18
C GLY A 485 10.22 -22.89 11.11
N TRP A 486 11.17 -23.62 10.53
CA TRP A 486 12.28 -24.27 11.22
C TRP A 486 13.60 -23.52 11.04
N ILE A 487 14.28 -23.28 12.16
CA ILE A 487 15.66 -22.80 12.21
C ILE A 487 16.58 -24.02 12.38
N VAL A 488 17.48 -24.26 11.43
CA VAL A 488 18.37 -25.44 11.39
C VAL A 488 19.82 -25.00 11.61
N TYR A 489 20.47 -25.58 12.62
CA TYR A 489 21.88 -25.41 12.91
C TYR A 489 22.64 -26.72 12.72
N ASP A 490 23.41 -26.80 11.64
CA ASP A 490 24.38 -27.87 11.33
C ASP A 490 25.68 -27.54 12.08
N THR A 491 25.94 -28.16 13.25
CA THR A 491 27.15 -27.87 14.04
C THR A 491 27.77 -29.07 14.76
N THR A 492 29.08 -29.00 15.01
CA THR A 492 29.91 -30.13 15.46
C THR A 492 30.59 -29.91 16.81
N PRO A 493 30.72 -30.98 17.65
CA PRO A 493 31.39 -30.91 18.95
C PRO A 493 32.93 -30.88 18.83
N ALA A 494 33.48 -30.80 17.61
CA ALA A 494 34.91 -30.69 17.34
C ALA A 494 35.46 -29.29 17.71
N ARG A 495 35.88 -29.13 18.97
CA ARG A 495 36.39 -27.85 19.51
C ARG A 495 37.84 -27.56 19.08
N PHE A 496 38.13 -26.28 18.85
CA PHE A 496 39.49 -25.71 18.77
C PHE A 496 40.39 -26.20 17.61
N SER A 497 39.83 -26.48 16.43
CA SER A 497 40.60 -26.27 15.19
C SER A 497 40.43 -24.82 14.72
N LEU A 498 41.17 -24.42 13.69
CA LEU A 498 40.74 -23.30 12.84
C LEU A 498 39.47 -23.73 12.07
N ASP A 499 38.80 -22.76 11.46
CA ASP A 499 37.65 -22.97 10.56
C ASP A 499 36.42 -23.59 11.25
N THR A 500 36.21 -23.28 12.53
CA THR A 500 35.11 -23.83 13.34
C THR A 500 33.98 -22.84 13.65
N MET A 501 32.72 -23.29 13.53
CA MET A 501 31.58 -22.75 14.28
C MET A 501 31.75 -23.07 15.78
N SER A 502 32.71 -22.41 16.43
CA SER A 502 32.93 -22.49 17.88
C SER A 502 33.29 -21.15 18.51
N ASP A 503 33.32 -20.07 17.71
CA ASP A 503 33.49 -18.69 18.16
C ASP A 503 32.29 -17.84 17.68
N PRO A 504 31.12 -17.93 18.36
CA PRO A 504 30.87 -18.72 19.55
C PRO A 504 29.57 -19.51 19.44
N VAL A 505 29.61 -20.69 18.82
CA VAL A 505 28.68 -21.78 19.20
C VAL A 505 29.09 -22.28 20.58
N TRP A 506 28.76 -21.48 21.59
CA TRP A 506 29.06 -21.78 22.98
C TRP A 506 28.06 -21.11 23.93
N PRO A 507 27.37 -21.93 24.73
CA PRO A 507 26.72 -21.46 25.94
C PRO A 507 27.09 -22.28 27.19
N PHE A 508 28.36 -22.66 27.38
CA PHE A 508 28.77 -23.54 28.49
C PHE A 508 30.01 -23.04 29.27
N ALA A 509 30.20 -21.73 29.38
CA ALA A 509 31.43 -21.09 29.91
C ALA A 509 31.60 -21.14 31.45
N ASN A 510 30.97 -22.09 32.14
CA ASN A 510 30.95 -22.30 33.61
C ASN A 510 30.47 -21.13 34.50
N ASP A 511 30.42 -19.90 34.01
CA ASP A 511 29.91 -18.73 34.72
C ASP A 511 28.39 -18.63 34.51
N GLY A 512 27.62 -19.01 35.53
CA GLY A 512 26.15 -19.20 35.48
C GLY A 512 25.30 -17.93 35.48
N ASP A 513 25.66 -16.94 34.65
CA ASP A 513 24.98 -15.63 34.48
C ASP A 513 25.10 -15.13 33.02
N ALA A 514 25.02 -16.04 32.04
CA ALA A 514 25.08 -15.73 30.61
C ALA A 514 24.00 -16.51 29.84
N LEU A 515 23.06 -15.79 29.22
CA LEU A 515 21.93 -16.36 28.47
C LEU A 515 22.44 -17.29 27.37
N CYS A 516 21.98 -18.53 27.37
CA CYS A 516 22.34 -19.47 26.32
C CYS A 516 21.55 -19.22 25.02
N GLY A 517 22.11 -19.63 23.87
CA GLY A 517 21.37 -19.60 22.60
C GLY A 517 20.09 -20.43 22.65
N ASP A 518 20.12 -21.51 23.44
CA ASP A 518 18.95 -22.32 23.80
C ASP A 518 17.92 -21.51 24.61
N GLU A 519 18.30 -20.73 25.63
CA GLU A 519 17.37 -19.84 26.37
C GLU A 519 16.77 -18.74 25.48
N LEU A 520 17.57 -18.14 24.59
CA LEU A 520 17.08 -17.14 23.64
C LEU A 520 16.04 -17.75 22.69
N LEU A 521 16.30 -18.94 22.13
CA LEU A 521 15.43 -19.60 21.16
C LEU A 521 14.27 -20.41 21.78
N SER A 522 14.42 -20.93 23.01
CA SER A 522 13.36 -21.66 23.73
C SER A 522 12.33 -20.73 24.37
N SER A 523 12.62 -19.43 24.44
CA SER A 523 11.71 -18.42 25.00
C SER A 523 10.50 -18.09 24.09
N VAL A 524 10.48 -18.59 22.85
CA VAL A 524 9.78 -17.99 21.70
C VAL A 524 9.23 -19.04 20.72
N ALA A 525 8.47 -18.59 19.72
CA ALA A 525 7.51 -19.43 18.99
C ALA A 525 8.06 -20.24 17.79
N PHE A 526 9.24 -19.90 17.25
CA PHE A 526 9.80 -20.60 16.09
C PHE A 526 10.40 -21.95 16.47
N GLN A 527 10.23 -22.94 15.60
CA GLN A 527 10.76 -24.28 15.80
C GLN A 527 12.26 -24.31 15.44
N HIS A 528 13.07 -25.09 16.15
CA HIS A 528 14.50 -25.17 15.86
C HIS A 528 15.06 -26.60 16.01
N TYR A 529 16.09 -26.89 15.22
CA TYR A 529 16.90 -28.10 15.30
C TYR A 529 18.37 -27.71 15.39
N ILE A 530 19.09 -28.29 16.35
CA ILE A 530 20.53 -28.09 16.55
C ILE A 530 21.18 -29.47 16.51
N ASP A 531 21.98 -29.73 15.49
CA ASP A 531 22.86 -30.90 15.51
C ASP A 531 24.07 -30.66 16.42
N LEU A 532 24.56 -31.71 17.06
CA LEU A 532 25.72 -31.68 17.95
C LEU A 532 26.65 -32.88 17.66
N THR A 533 26.71 -33.31 16.40
CA THR A 533 27.41 -34.52 15.94
C THR A 533 28.51 -34.18 14.93
N THR A 534 29.09 -35.17 14.26
CA THR A 534 30.02 -34.95 13.14
C THR A 534 29.42 -35.39 11.80
N THR A 535 28.09 -35.47 11.72
CA THR A 535 27.33 -35.77 10.49
C THR A 535 26.55 -34.53 10.09
N ARG A 536 26.52 -34.25 8.78
CA ARG A 536 25.87 -33.07 8.22
C ARG A 536 24.36 -33.19 8.29
N VAL A 537 23.69 -32.08 8.57
CA VAL A 537 22.24 -31.97 8.43
C VAL A 537 21.90 -31.56 7.00
N ILE A 538 21.41 -32.50 6.19
CA ILE A 538 21.18 -32.30 4.75
C ILE A 538 19.71 -32.46 4.33
N GLY A 539 18.80 -32.78 5.25
CA GLY A 539 17.37 -32.94 4.97
C GLY A 539 16.96 -34.38 4.64
N GLN A 540 17.76 -35.37 5.02
CA GLN A 540 17.50 -36.81 4.80
C GLN A 540 16.97 -37.49 6.08
N GLU A 541 16.31 -38.66 5.93
CA GLU A 541 15.75 -39.44 7.05
C GLU A 541 16.79 -39.78 8.14
N SER A 542 18.05 -40.02 7.77
CA SER A 542 19.12 -40.35 8.70
C SER A 542 19.61 -39.19 9.57
N ASP A 543 19.20 -37.95 9.28
CA ASP A 543 19.57 -36.78 10.08
C ASP A 543 18.73 -36.68 11.37
N GLY A 544 17.68 -37.50 11.51
CA GLY A 544 16.83 -37.52 12.71
C GLY A 544 15.93 -36.30 12.89
N LEU A 545 15.76 -35.50 11.83
CA LEU A 545 15.00 -34.26 11.83
C LEU A 545 13.52 -34.46 12.25
N PRO A 546 12.91 -33.49 12.97
CA PRO A 546 11.49 -33.54 13.32
C PRO A 546 10.55 -33.56 12.11
N GLU A 547 9.33 -34.08 12.31
CA GLU A 547 8.30 -34.15 11.28
C GLU A 547 7.96 -32.76 10.72
N GLY A 548 8.02 -32.61 9.39
CA GLY A 548 7.81 -31.34 8.69
C GLY A 548 8.99 -30.36 8.71
N CYS A 549 10.12 -30.68 9.36
CA CYS A 549 11.29 -29.79 9.39
C CYS A 549 11.92 -29.62 8.00
N VAL A 550 12.09 -30.72 7.25
CA VAL A 550 12.69 -30.72 5.89
C VAL A 550 11.89 -29.82 4.93
N ASP A 551 10.58 -29.77 5.07
CA ASP A 551 9.67 -29.09 4.15
C ASP A 551 9.44 -27.59 4.47
N ASN A 552 9.91 -27.09 5.62
CA ASN A 552 9.51 -25.78 6.16
C ASN A 552 10.69 -25.00 6.79
N VAL A 553 11.87 -24.99 6.17
CA VAL A 553 13.05 -24.26 6.70
C VAL A 553 12.88 -22.75 6.48
N ILE A 554 13.05 -21.96 7.55
CA ILE A 554 13.07 -20.48 7.52
C ILE A 554 14.46 -19.90 7.82
N ALA A 555 15.37 -20.70 8.37
CA ALA A 555 16.78 -20.32 8.48
C ALA A 555 17.68 -21.56 8.52
N TYR A 556 18.83 -21.52 7.85
CA TYR A 556 19.86 -22.56 7.90
C TYR A 556 21.23 -21.94 8.17
N ALA A 557 21.97 -22.49 9.14
CA ALA A 557 23.39 -22.20 9.32
C ALA A 557 24.22 -23.50 9.36
N GLY A 558 25.38 -23.50 8.73
CA GLY A 558 26.27 -24.67 8.71
C GLY A 558 27.68 -24.41 8.17
N TRP A 559 28.44 -25.48 8.00
CA TRP A 559 29.89 -25.43 7.74
C TRP A 559 30.26 -25.45 6.25
N GLY A 560 29.28 -25.77 5.40
CA GLY A 560 29.49 -26.01 3.98
C GLY A 560 30.64 -26.97 3.70
N VAL A 561 31.51 -26.64 2.75
CA VAL A 561 32.63 -27.52 2.35
C VAL A 561 33.61 -27.77 3.50
N ASN A 562 33.76 -26.84 4.44
CA ASN A 562 34.68 -26.94 5.59
C ASN A 562 34.23 -27.94 6.68
N HIS A 563 33.09 -28.63 6.52
CA HIS A 563 32.54 -29.53 7.53
C HIS A 563 33.43 -30.76 7.86
N THR A 564 33.69 -30.98 9.15
CA THR A 564 34.58 -32.05 9.67
C THR A 564 34.16 -33.50 9.35
N GLY A 565 32.90 -33.73 8.97
CA GLY A 565 32.34 -35.06 8.65
C GLY A 565 32.77 -35.69 7.32
N GLY A 566 33.66 -35.06 6.55
CA GLY A 566 34.19 -35.55 5.26
C GLY A 566 33.85 -34.64 4.09
N SER A 567 34.15 -35.04 2.85
CA SER A 567 33.80 -34.26 1.64
C SER A 567 32.32 -34.43 1.27
N TRP A 568 31.71 -33.43 0.61
CA TRP A 568 30.35 -33.55 0.07
C TRP A 568 30.32 -34.45 -1.18
N PRO A 569 29.24 -35.22 -1.43
CA PRO A 569 29.06 -35.96 -2.67
C PRO A 569 29.21 -35.13 -3.95
N SER A 570 28.65 -33.91 -4.02
CA SER A 570 28.86 -32.99 -5.15
C SER A 570 29.95 -31.92 -4.90
N GLY A 571 30.73 -32.07 -3.82
CA GLY A 571 31.83 -31.18 -3.49
C GLY A 571 31.34 -29.76 -3.16
N ASN A 572 31.67 -28.80 -4.01
CA ASN A 572 31.27 -27.40 -3.83
C ASN A 572 30.00 -27.02 -4.60
N GLN A 573 29.19 -28.00 -5.02
CA GLN A 573 27.82 -27.83 -5.52
C GLN A 573 26.77 -28.36 -4.52
N TYR A 574 27.19 -28.60 -3.27
CA TYR A 574 26.37 -29.27 -2.26
C TYR A 574 25.05 -28.56 -1.94
N ILE A 575 25.00 -27.23 -2.08
CA ILE A 575 23.77 -26.45 -1.91
C ILE A 575 22.74 -26.83 -2.97
N LEU A 576 23.16 -27.06 -4.22
CA LEU A 576 22.29 -27.49 -5.32
C LEU A 576 21.86 -28.96 -5.18
N ASP A 577 22.82 -29.88 -5.01
CA ASP A 577 22.56 -31.32 -5.13
C ASP A 577 22.28 -32.03 -3.79
N ASP A 578 22.98 -31.66 -2.72
CA ASP A 578 23.05 -32.44 -1.47
C ASP A 578 22.12 -31.90 -0.36
N LEU A 579 21.84 -30.58 -0.29
CA LEU A 579 20.91 -30.00 0.70
C LEU A 579 19.44 -30.20 0.26
N LEU A 580 18.77 -31.24 0.74
CA LEU A 580 17.42 -31.66 0.33
C LEU A 580 16.25 -30.87 0.96
N PHE A 581 16.52 -29.70 1.56
CA PHE A 581 15.51 -28.87 2.21
C PHE A 581 14.59 -28.15 1.22
N SER A 582 13.33 -27.94 1.63
CA SER A 582 12.44 -26.93 1.04
C SER A 582 12.50 -25.66 1.88
N TYR A 583 12.78 -24.54 1.23
CA TYR A 583 12.88 -23.23 1.87
C TYR A 583 11.54 -22.50 1.83
N LEU A 584 11.13 -21.94 2.96
CA LEU A 584 10.01 -21.01 3.02
C LEU A 584 10.42 -19.67 2.37
N PRO A 585 9.47 -18.91 1.78
CA PRO A 585 9.72 -17.53 1.41
C PRO A 585 10.21 -16.73 2.63
N GLY A 586 11.26 -15.93 2.47
CA GLY A 586 11.97 -15.30 3.57
C GLY A 586 13.07 -16.16 4.21
N CYS A 587 13.36 -17.37 3.72
CA CYS A 587 14.41 -18.20 4.32
C CYS A 587 15.79 -17.51 4.30
N ALA A 588 16.45 -17.51 5.45
CA ALA A 588 17.80 -17.02 5.67
C ALA A 588 18.87 -18.12 5.57
N TRP A 589 20.08 -17.76 5.16
CA TRP A 589 21.22 -18.69 5.10
C TRP A 589 22.55 -18.04 5.50
N ILE A 590 23.36 -18.81 6.23
CA ILE A 590 24.74 -18.47 6.62
C ILE A 590 25.59 -19.73 6.44
N SER A 591 26.78 -19.62 5.85
CA SER A 591 27.78 -20.69 5.96
C SER A 591 29.14 -20.17 6.41
N TYR A 592 29.84 -21.01 7.18
CA TYR A 592 31.22 -20.79 7.62
C TYR A 592 32.21 -21.17 6.50
N GLU A 593 32.00 -20.57 5.33
CA GLU A 593 32.80 -20.74 4.13
C GLU A 593 33.41 -19.40 3.70
N SER A 594 34.72 -19.41 3.46
CA SER A 594 35.39 -18.40 2.65
C SER A 594 34.78 -18.33 1.25
N PHE A 595 34.91 -17.21 0.55
CA PHE A 595 34.58 -17.09 -0.88
C PHE A 595 33.15 -17.49 -1.29
N ASN A 596 32.21 -17.64 -0.36
CA ASN A 596 30.82 -18.05 -0.64
C ASN A 596 29.95 -16.92 -1.22
N GLY A 597 30.47 -15.69 -1.24
CA GLY A 597 29.94 -14.55 -2.00
C GLY A 597 30.90 -14.07 -3.09
N THR A 598 31.75 -14.93 -3.65
CA THR A 598 32.75 -14.51 -4.65
C THR A 598 32.14 -14.20 -6.02
N ASP A 599 31.14 -14.95 -6.49
CA ASP A 599 30.65 -14.75 -7.85
C ASP A 599 29.13 -14.86 -7.96
N PHE A 600 28.52 -13.80 -8.48
CA PHE A 600 27.07 -13.66 -8.62
C PHE A 600 26.58 -13.82 -10.06
N ALA A 601 27.40 -13.48 -11.07
CA ALA A 601 26.95 -13.47 -12.45
C ALA A 601 27.22 -14.81 -13.14
N SER A 602 26.19 -15.42 -13.73
CA SER A 602 26.35 -16.64 -14.54
C SER A 602 26.07 -16.36 -16.01
N ALA A 603 26.95 -16.86 -16.88
CA ALA A 603 26.71 -16.93 -18.32
C ALA A 603 25.90 -18.19 -18.71
N THR A 604 25.68 -19.11 -17.76
CA THR A 604 24.83 -20.30 -17.91
C THR A 604 23.49 -20.11 -17.18
N VAL A 605 22.52 -20.98 -17.45
CA VAL A 605 21.18 -20.95 -16.82
C VAL A 605 20.78 -22.34 -16.31
N ASP A 606 21.06 -23.39 -17.09
CA ASP A 606 20.63 -24.76 -16.81
C ASP A 606 21.73 -25.62 -16.14
N GLY A 607 21.95 -25.44 -14.84
CA GLY A 607 22.66 -26.38 -13.94
C GLY A 607 24.18 -26.53 -14.10
N ASP A 608 24.74 -26.42 -15.31
CA ASP A 608 26.19 -26.45 -15.58
C ASP A 608 26.85 -25.11 -15.19
N ARG A 609 26.86 -24.80 -13.89
CA ARG A 609 27.45 -23.58 -13.30
C ARG A 609 28.99 -23.63 -13.25
N SER A 610 29.62 -24.17 -14.30
CA SER A 610 31.08 -24.31 -14.41
C SER A 610 31.81 -23.03 -14.86
N ASP A 611 31.04 -22.00 -15.21
CA ASP A 611 31.45 -20.62 -15.44
C ASP A 611 31.76 -19.84 -14.15
N ILE A 612 31.13 -20.21 -13.03
CA ILE A 612 31.25 -19.54 -11.72
C ILE A 612 32.61 -19.83 -11.07
N ASP A 613 33.35 -18.80 -10.63
CA ASP A 613 34.60 -19.00 -9.87
C ASP A 613 34.32 -19.27 -8.38
N ARG A 614 33.81 -20.48 -8.13
CA ARG A 614 33.36 -20.96 -6.81
C ARG A 614 34.48 -21.09 -5.76
N LYS A 615 35.75 -20.86 -6.09
CA LYS A 615 36.95 -21.03 -5.22
C LYS A 615 37.09 -22.36 -4.44
N GLY A 616 36.29 -23.38 -4.77
CA GLY A 616 36.21 -24.65 -4.02
C GLY A 616 35.17 -24.67 -2.89
N GLN A 617 34.31 -23.66 -2.78
CA GLN A 617 33.35 -23.40 -1.70
C GLN A 617 31.91 -23.31 -2.26
N GLY A 618 30.87 -23.55 -1.45
CA GLY A 618 29.48 -23.29 -1.86
C GLY A 618 29.22 -21.81 -2.12
N GLN A 619 28.21 -21.45 -2.91
CA GLN A 619 27.90 -20.04 -3.23
C GLN A 619 26.50 -19.64 -2.75
N ILE A 620 26.34 -18.40 -2.24
CA ILE A 620 25.04 -17.79 -1.91
C ILE A 620 24.05 -17.92 -3.07
N CYS A 621 24.54 -17.76 -4.30
CA CYS A 621 23.77 -17.82 -5.53
C CYS A 621 23.11 -19.20 -5.75
N ASP A 622 23.75 -20.29 -5.29
CA ASP A 622 23.14 -21.62 -5.31
C ASP A 622 21.90 -21.67 -4.39
N PHE A 623 22.01 -21.09 -3.19
CA PHE A 623 20.91 -21.03 -2.22
C PHE A 623 19.77 -20.16 -2.74
N LEU A 624 20.07 -18.97 -3.28
CA LEU A 624 19.06 -18.09 -3.87
C LEU A 624 18.35 -18.73 -5.07
N HIS A 625 19.09 -19.37 -5.98
CA HIS A 625 18.54 -20.09 -7.13
C HIS A 625 17.65 -21.27 -6.70
N LYS A 626 18.00 -21.94 -5.59
CA LYS A 626 17.20 -23.02 -4.98
C LYS A 626 15.96 -22.54 -4.19
N GLY A 627 15.68 -21.25 -4.16
CA GLY A 627 14.52 -20.67 -3.48
C GLY A 627 14.81 -20.03 -2.12
N GLY A 628 16.09 -19.95 -1.72
CA GLY A 628 16.54 -19.12 -0.60
C GLY A 628 16.24 -17.63 -0.82
N THR A 629 16.10 -16.83 0.25
CA THR A 629 15.65 -15.44 0.12
C THR A 629 16.68 -14.41 0.57
N VAL A 630 17.41 -14.67 1.66
CA VAL A 630 18.39 -13.73 2.23
C VAL A 630 19.61 -14.47 2.76
N ALA A 631 20.81 -13.89 2.66
CA ALA A 631 22.06 -14.59 3.01
C ALA A 631 23.19 -13.65 3.44
N ILE A 632 24.11 -14.17 4.27
CA ILE A 632 25.42 -13.56 4.56
C ILE A 632 26.51 -14.42 3.93
N GLY A 633 27.53 -13.77 3.36
CA GLY A 633 28.73 -14.46 2.88
C GLY A 633 29.89 -13.50 2.64
N HIS A 634 30.93 -14.00 2.00
CA HIS A 634 32.26 -13.37 2.01
C HIS A 634 32.88 -13.40 0.62
N VAL A 635 33.45 -12.28 0.17
CA VAL A 635 34.03 -12.14 -1.17
C VAL A 635 35.44 -12.75 -1.29
N TYR A 636 36.16 -12.85 -0.16
CA TYR A 636 37.52 -13.38 -0.04
C TYR A 636 37.61 -14.41 1.11
N GLU A 637 38.79 -14.59 1.72
CA GLU A 637 39.08 -15.54 2.81
C GLU A 637 39.08 -14.85 4.19
N PRO A 638 37.94 -14.79 4.91
CA PRO A 638 37.88 -14.18 6.23
C PRO A 638 38.42 -15.13 7.30
N TRP A 639 38.69 -14.59 8.49
CA TRP A 639 38.72 -15.39 9.71
C TRP A 639 37.30 -15.75 10.16
N THR A 640 37.13 -16.84 10.90
CA THR A 640 35.83 -17.31 11.41
C THR A 640 35.08 -16.27 12.28
N ILE A 641 35.77 -15.22 12.72
CA ILE A 641 35.18 -14.09 13.46
C ILE A 641 34.44 -13.08 12.57
N ALA A 642 34.62 -13.06 11.25
CA ALA A 642 33.84 -12.17 10.38
C ALA A 642 32.40 -12.67 10.22
N VAL A 643 32.28 -14.00 10.03
CA VAL A 643 31.03 -14.72 9.79
C VAL A 643 29.98 -14.31 10.81
N GLY A 644 28.85 -13.78 10.31
CA GLY A 644 27.81 -13.20 11.15
C GLY A 644 27.24 -14.20 12.15
N ASP A 645 27.22 -13.82 13.43
CA ASP A 645 26.79 -14.64 14.56
C ASP A 645 25.35 -15.15 14.35
N GLU A 646 25.21 -16.40 13.93
CA GLU A 646 23.97 -16.96 13.38
C GLU A 646 22.81 -16.96 14.39
N ARG A 647 23.17 -16.97 15.67
CA ARG A 647 22.26 -16.92 16.81
C ARG A 647 21.69 -15.51 16.95
N ALA A 648 22.54 -14.48 16.85
CA ALA A 648 22.11 -13.09 16.86
C ALA A 648 21.29 -12.75 15.60
N VAL A 649 21.75 -13.15 14.41
CA VAL A 649 21.04 -12.88 13.15
C VAL A 649 19.66 -13.54 13.14
N PHE A 650 19.56 -14.85 13.40
CA PHE A 650 18.28 -15.55 13.34
C PHE A 650 17.35 -15.18 14.51
N TYR A 651 17.87 -14.81 15.69
CA TYR A 651 17.07 -14.24 16.77
C TYR A 651 16.49 -12.87 16.37
N ARG A 652 17.29 -11.96 15.81
CA ARG A 652 16.77 -10.66 15.34
C ARG A 652 15.73 -10.83 14.22
N TYR A 653 16.05 -11.66 13.23
CA TYR A 653 15.22 -11.84 12.04
C TYR A 653 13.93 -12.62 12.32
N CYS A 654 14.04 -13.86 12.82
CA CYS A 654 12.89 -14.73 13.05
C CYS A 654 12.15 -14.36 14.34
N VAL A 655 12.89 -14.12 15.43
CA VAL A 655 12.28 -14.01 16.76
C VAL A 655 11.83 -12.58 17.09
N LYS A 656 12.68 -11.56 16.91
CA LYS A 656 12.28 -10.16 17.13
C LYS A 656 11.43 -9.62 15.98
N GLY A 657 11.61 -10.13 14.77
CA GLY A 657 10.96 -9.62 13.56
C GLY A 657 11.63 -8.37 13.02
N ASP A 658 12.91 -8.14 13.35
CA ASP A 658 13.72 -7.08 12.72
C ASP A 658 13.85 -7.37 11.21
N ASN A 659 14.07 -6.35 10.39
CA ASN A 659 14.30 -6.57 8.97
C ASN A 659 15.66 -7.22 8.72
N TRP A 660 15.81 -7.83 7.53
CA TRP A 660 17.01 -8.59 7.20
C TRP A 660 18.30 -7.80 7.40
N ILE A 661 18.40 -6.58 6.85
CA ILE A 661 19.66 -5.82 6.91
C ILE A 661 20.07 -5.45 8.33
N GLU A 662 19.14 -5.00 9.18
CA GLU A 662 19.49 -4.75 10.58
C GLU A 662 19.79 -6.04 11.34
N SER A 663 19.14 -7.16 10.99
CA SER A 663 19.40 -8.46 11.63
C SER A 663 20.80 -8.98 11.32
N ALA A 664 21.24 -8.88 10.06
CA ALA A 664 22.57 -9.25 9.61
C ALA A 664 23.65 -8.37 10.28
N TYR A 665 23.50 -7.04 10.24
CA TYR A 665 24.46 -6.11 10.84
C TYR A 665 24.49 -6.10 12.38
N LYS A 666 23.48 -6.68 13.05
CA LYS A 666 23.51 -6.97 14.50
C LYS A 666 24.27 -8.28 14.83
N GLY A 667 24.65 -9.08 13.83
CA GLY A 667 25.46 -10.29 13.95
C GLY A 667 26.87 -10.21 13.34
N LEU A 668 27.09 -9.37 12.32
CA LEU A 668 28.42 -9.11 11.74
C LEU A 668 29.36 -8.42 12.75
N ARG A 669 30.57 -8.96 12.92
CA ARG A 669 31.58 -8.43 13.85
C ARG A 669 32.57 -7.47 13.19
N CYS A 670 32.82 -7.69 11.91
CA CYS A 670 33.78 -6.94 11.11
C CYS A 670 33.02 -6.12 10.04
N LEU A 671 33.53 -4.93 9.75
CA LEU A 671 33.08 -4.04 8.68
C LEU A 671 34.32 -3.40 8.01
N SER A 672 34.15 -2.79 6.85
CA SER A 672 35.28 -2.46 5.95
C SER A 672 36.16 -3.69 5.66
N TRP A 673 35.53 -4.86 5.56
CA TRP A 673 36.18 -6.14 5.27
C TRP A 673 35.38 -6.96 4.25
N MET A 674 35.40 -8.29 4.31
CA MET A 674 35.02 -9.17 3.19
C MET A 674 33.52 -9.47 3.08
N ASP A 675 32.72 -9.00 4.02
CA ASP A 675 31.34 -9.43 4.22
C ASP A 675 30.37 -8.80 3.20
N VAL A 676 29.39 -9.58 2.74
CA VAL A 676 28.26 -9.12 1.90
C VAL A 676 26.93 -9.59 2.48
N VAL A 677 25.95 -8.68 2.53
CA VAL A 677 24.59 -8.95 3.02
C VAL A 677 23.65 -8.97 1.82
N VAL A 678 23.28 -10.18 1.40
CA VAL A 678 22.50 -10.40 0.18
C VAL A 678 21.02 -10.59 0.53
N GLY A 679 20.15 -10.05 -0.32
CA GLY A 679 18.71 -10.15 -0.18
C GLY A 679 18.04 -8.81 0.16
N ASP A 680 16.72 -8.79 0.08
CA ASP A 680 15.90 -7.60 0.29
C ASP A 680 16.09 -7.02 1.72
N PRO A 681 16.64 -5.78 1.86
CA PRO A 681 16.91 -5.17 3.16
C PRO A 681 15.70 -5.01 4.07
N LEU A 682 14.49 -4.95 3.50
CA LEU A 682 13.23 -4.72 4.19
C LEU A 682 12.43 -6.01 4.42
N CYS A 683 12.94 -7.17 4.01
CA CYS A 683 12.35 -8.48 4.28
C CYS A 683 12.17 -8.73 5.78
N ARG A 684 11.03 -9.32 6.18
CA ARG A 684 10.71 -9.76 7.55
C ARG A 684 9.92 -11.07 7.48
N VAL A 685 10.07 -11.91 8.50
CA VAL A 685 9.39 -13.21 8.65
C VAL A 685 8.47 -13.23 9.88
N LYS A 686 8.06 -12.03 10.35
CA LYS A 686 7.21 -11.81 11.52
C LYS A 686 6.62 -10.39 11.50
#